data_AF-A0A5N6ZWK4-F1
#
_entry.id   AF-A0A5N6ZWK4-F1
#
_cell.length_a   1.000
_cell.length_b   1.000
_cell.length_c   1.000
_cell.angle_alpha   90.00
_cell.angle_beta   90.00
_cell.angle_gamma   90.00
#
_symmetry.space_group_name_H-M   'P 1'
#
loop_
_entity.id
_entity.type
_entity.pdbx_description
1 polymer ?
#
loop_
_entity_poly.entity_id
_entity_poly.type
_entity_poly.pdbx_seq_one_letter_code
_entity_poly.pdbx_strand_id
1 'polypeptide(L)'
;MPVGRISAGASRASTSSPAVARSALACAARSPASLGCRRALSTNSRQLQFPRLQSLNTISGKRAFGTTARMASETRVETDAFGEIEVPADKYWGAQTQRSLGNFDINQPQDRMPEGVVKAFGILKGAAATVNMKFGLGTRSFTSVISNRAIEILGGKMGSKKPVHPNDHVNMSASSNDSFPTAMHIAAVLELEGALLPSLKSLRDALQVKVENFEKIIKIGRTHLQDATPLTLGQEFSGYVAQLDRNIERVQNSLPHLRYLAQGGTAVGTGLNTFKGFDEAIAAEVTKMTGTEFKTAPNKFEVLAAHDAIVEASGSLNTLACSLFKIAQDIRYLGSGPRCGLGELILPENEPGSSIMPGKVNPTQCESLTMICSQVMGNHVAATVGGMNGQFELNVFKPVMIRNLLHSSRILSDGMKSFEKNLVHGLEANEPRINSLLHESLMLVTCLNPVIGYDMASKVAKNAHKKGLTLKQSAMELQALSEEDFDTHPISIKPTMNSQPDDAPLFSTSLISPEVVAVLPEGYTIRPVRRSDYKRGFLDVLRVLTTVGDITEEQWSQRFDWISARNDEYYLLVICDNTDRVVGTGSLIVERKFIHSLGMVGHIEDIAVDQSQQGKKLGLRLIQALDYVAANVGCYKSILDCSEHNEGFYLKCGFKRAGLEMAHYY
;
A
#
# COMPACT_ATOMS: atom_id res chain seq x y z
N MET A 1 5.34 -0.17 -58.20
CA MET A 1 5.18 -1.42 -58.97
C MET A 1 6.08 -2.49 -58.34
N PRO A 2 5.61 -3.73 -58.15
CA PRO A 2 6.38 -4.76 -57.44
C PRO A 2 7.05 -5.79 -58.37
N VAL A 3 8.29 -6.13 -58.05
CA VAL A 3 9.04 -7.33 -58.49
C VAL A 3 9.91 -7.71 -57.28
N GLY A 4 10.10 -8.96 -56.87
CA GLY A 4 9.58 -10.25 -57.31
C GLY A 4 10.24 -11.32 -56.42
N ARG A 5 9.59 -12.47 -56.19
CA ARG A 5 10.20 -13.61 -55.46
C ARG A 5 11.41 -14.14 -56.23
N ILE A 6 12.33 -14.87 -55.57
CA ILE A 6 12.56 -16.31 -55.85
C ILE A 6 13.62 -16.94 -54.91
N SER A 7 13.48 -18.26 -54.79
CA SER A 7 14.01 -19.27 -53.89
C SER A 7 15.53 -19.51 -53.76
N ALA A 8 15.88 -20.07 -52.60
CA ALA A 8 16.66 -21.30 -52.36
C ALA A 8 17.96 -21.60 -53.13
N GLY A 9 18.99 -21.98 -52.36
CA GLY A 9 20.15 -22.74 -52.81
C GLY A 9 20.72 -23.58 -51.66
N ALA A 10 20.97 -24.88 -51.89
CA ALA A 10 21.43 -25.82 -50.87
C ALA A 10 22.69 -26.58 -51.31
N SER A 11 23.55 -26.91 -50.34
CA SER A 11 24.64 -27.91 -50.46
C SER A 11 24.87 -28.51 -49.05
N ARG A 12 24.69 -29.82 -48.82
CA ARG A 12 25.66 -30.92 -49.07
C ARG A 12 27.01 -30.67 -48.36
N ALA A 13 27.57 -31.56 -47.52
CA ALA A 13 27.15 -32.87 -46.98
C ALA A 13 27.86 -33.07 -45.60
N SER A 14 28.07 -34.24 -44.94
CA SER A 14 27.86 -35.68 -45.20
C SER A 14 27.84 -36.49 -43.88
N THR A 15 27.60 -37.81 -43.94
CA THR A 15 28.05 -38.88 -42.97
C THR A 15 27.86 -38.61 -41.45
N SER A 16 26.97 -39.28 -40.70
CA SER A 16 26.87 -40.73 -40.52
C SER A 16 25.67 -41.11 -39.61
N SER A 17 25.34 -42.41 -39.56
CA SER A 17 24.33 -43.05 -38.69
C SER A 17 24.80 -44.49 -38.42
N PRO A 18 24.43 -45.17 -37.30
CA PRO A 18 23.04 -45.27 -36.83
C PRO A 18 22.82 -45.11 -35.31
N ALA A 19 21.54 -45.19 -34.92
CA ALA A 19 21.05 -45.12 -33.55
C ALA A 19 21.36 -46.38 -32.70
N VAL A 20 21.15 -46.31 -31.38
CA VAL A 20 20.11 -47.07 -30.65
C VAL A 20 20.18 -46.87 -29.11
N ALA A 21 18.99 -46.91 -28.49
CA ALA A 21 18.67 -47.22 -27.09
C ALA A 21 18.94 -46.24 -25.92
N ARG A 22 17.88 -46.13 -25.11
CA ARG A 22 17.85 -45.68 -23.72
C ARG A 22 18.52 -46.69 -22.78
N SER A 23 19.13 -46.20 -21.71
CA SER A 23 19.41 -46.91 -20.45
C SER A 23 19.19 -45.89 -19.32
N ALA A 24 18.36 -46.06 -18.28
CA ALA A 24 17.95 -47.26 -17.55
C ALA A 24 19.15 -48.00 -16.95
N LEU A 25 19.52 -47.61 -15.71
CA LEU A 25 20.49 -48.32 -14.88
C LEU A 25 19.78 -48.96 -13.70
N ALA A 26 19.77 -50.28 -13.69
CA ALA A 26 19.35 -51.11 -12.56
C ALA A 26 20.23 -52.37 -12.50
N CYS A 27 20.70 -52.71 -11.30
CA CYS A 27 21.18 -54.03 -10.90
C CYS A 27 20.56 -54.25 -9.50
N ALA A 28 19.74 -55.25 -9.20
CA ALA A 28 19.86 -56.70 -9.41
C ALA A 28 21.02 -57.31 -8.57
N ALA A 29 20.84 -58.41 -7.82
CA ALA A 29 19.83 -59.46 -7.94
C ALA A 29 19.56 -60.29 -6.64
N ARG A 30 18.33 -60.85 -6.55
CA ARG A 30 17.92 -62.24 -6.11
C ARG A 30 18.38 -62.79 -4.74
N SER A 31 17.47 -63.02 -3.77
CA SER A 31 16.62 -64.24 -3.55
C SER A 31 17.26 -65.28 -2.59
N PRO A 32 16.54 -66.27 -1.98
CA PRO A 32 15.10 -66.60 -2.00
C PRO A 32 14.45 -66.66 -0.57
N ALA A 33 13.26 -67.27 -0.45
CA ALA A 33 12.40 -67.24 0.74
C ALA A 33 12.43 -68.53 1.61
N SER A 34 12.10 -68.41 2.91
CA SER A 34 11.35 -69.45 3.65
C SER A 34 10.79 -68.96 5.01
N LEU A 35 9.51 -69.25 5.24
CA LEU A 35 8.89 -69.70 6.52
C LEU A 35 9.19 -68.96 7.85
N GLY A 36 8.12 -68.49 8.50
CA GLY A 36 7.81 -69.04 9.83
C GLY A 36 7.62 -68.09 11.02
N CYS A 37 6.41 -68.17 11.59
CA CYS A 37 6.08 -68.01 13.02
C CYS A 37 5.88 -66.61 13.64
N ARG A 38 5.09 -66.62 14.72
CA ARG A 38 4.58 -65.48 15.51
C ARG A 38 5.37 -65.33 16.82
N ARG A 39 5.15 -64.20 17.52
CA ARG A 39 5.55 -63.82 18.90
C ARG A 39 7.02 -63.37 19.06
N ALA A 40 7.38 -62.46 19.98
CA ALA A 40 6.61 -61.46 20.77
C ALA A 40 7.60 -60.53 21.55
N LEU A 41 7.06 -59.50 22.24
CA LEU A 41 7.70 -58.71 23.33
C LEU A 41 8.86 -57.79 22.90
N SER A 42 9.13 -56.62 23.51
CA SER A 42 8.38 -55.71 24.41
C SER A 42 8.98 -54.28 24.22
N THR A 43 8.40 -53.17 24.70
CA THR A 43 8.63 -52.68 26.08
C THR A 43 7.58 -51.65 26.57
N ASN A 44 7.09 -51.87 27.78
CA ASN A 44 6.67 -50.93 28.83
C ASN A 44 6.09 -49.53 28.47
N SER A 45 4.78 -49.39 28.70
CA SER A 45 4.16 -48.15 29.19
C SER A 45 3.40 -48.43 30.50
N ARG A 46 3.88 -47.94 31.64
CA ARG A 46 3.21 -48.09 32.94
C ARG A 46 1.98 -47.18 33.01
N GLN A 47 0.82 -47.74 33.32
CA GLN A 47 -0.33 -46.96 33.81
C GLN A 47 -0.10 -46.58 35.28
N LEU A 48 -0.47 -45.34 35.65
CA LEU A 48 -0.67 -44.92 37.04
C LEU A 48 -2.12 -44.43 37.16
N GLN A 49 -2.89 -45.09 38.03
CA GLN A 49 -4.26 -44.69 38.37
C GLN A 49 -4.22 -43.62 39.46
N PHE A 50 -5.11 -42.62 39.36
CA PHE A 50 -5.46 -41.74 40.48
C PHE A 50 -6.89 -42.03 40.96
N PRO A 51 -7.17 -41.95 42.27
CA PRO A 51 -8.41 -42.46 42.86
C PRO A 51 -9.61 -41.51 42.72
N ARG A 52 -10.82 -42.10 42.68
CA ARG A 52 -12.09 -41.36 42.81
C ARG A 52 -12.18 -40.71 44.20
N LEU A 53 -12.37 -39.39 44.23
CA LEU A 53 -12.90 -38.70 45.41
C LEU A 53 -14.43 -38.57 45.31
N GLN A 54 -15.12 -38.93 46.38
CA GLN A 54 -16.58 -38.85 46.51
C GLN A 54 -16.99 -37.42 46.86
N SER A 55 -17.92 -36.82 46.10
CA SER A 55 -18.59 -35.58 46.50
C SER A 55 -19.84 -35.89 47.33
N LEU A 56 -19.93 -35.28 48.51
CA LEU A 56 -21.00 -35.49 49.50
C LEU A 56 -22.39 -35.08 48.97
N ASN A 57 -23.41 -35.85 49.37
CA ASN A 57 -24.80 -35.44 49.25
C ASN A 57 -25.13 -34.35 50.29
N THR A 58 -25.63 -33.21 49.84
CA THR A 58 -26.42 -32.29 50.68
C THR A 58 -27.74 -31.97 49.99
N ILE A 59 -28.83 -32.44 50.60
CA ILE A 59 -30.19 -32.19 50.14
C ILE A 59 -30.66 -30.86 50.72
N SER A 60 -31.09 -29.92 49.87
CA SER A 60 -32.12 -28.95 50.23
C SER A 60 -32.91 -28.54 48.99
N GLY A 61 -34.23 -28.54 49.10
CA GLY A 61 -35.12 -28.69 47.96
C GLY A 61 -35.23 -27.45 47.06
N LYS A 62 -35.24 -27.67 45.74
CA LYS A 62 -35.85 -26.76 44.77
C LYS A 62 -37.17 -27.35 44.30
N ARG A 63 -38.23 -26.54 44.41
CA ARG A 63 -39.56 -26.88 43.90
C ARG A 63 -39.47 -27.25 42.42
N ALA A 64 -40.25 -28.23 41.98
CA ALA A 64 -40.47 -28.47 40.57
C ALA A 64 -41.14 -27.22 39.96
N PHE A 65 -40.36 -26.38 39.28
CA PHE A 65 -40.93 -25.50 38.27
C PHE A 65 -41.42 -26.41 37.16
N GLY A 66 -42.72 -26.33 36.87
CA GLY A 66 -43.34 -27.16 35.86
C GLY A 66 -42.61 -27.03 34.53
N THR A 67 -42.61 -28.12 33.76
CA THR A 67 -42.29 -28.09 32.34
C THR A 67 -43.04 -26.94 31.70
N THR A 68 -42.34 -25.85 31.36
CA THR A 68 -42.84 -24.92 30.36
C THR A 68 -43.06 -25.76 29.11
N ALA A 69 -44.32 -25.93 28.73
CA ALA A 69 -44.63 -26.44 27.41
C ALA A 69 -43.81 -25.58 26.44
N ARG A 70 -43.02 -26.22 25.55
CA ARG A 70 -42.59 -25.53 24.35
C ARG A 70 -43.89 -25.08 23.70
N MET A 71 -44.21 -23.78 23.77
CA MET A 71 -45.16 -23.22 22.84
C MET A 71 -44.61 -23.60 21.47
N ALA A 72 -45.37 -24.41 20.73
CA ALA A 72 -45.11 -24.55 19.32
C ALA A 72 -45.10 -23.12 18.78
N SER A 73 -43.98 -22.68 18.22
CA SER A 73 -43.95 -21.41 17.52
C SER A 73 -45.05 -21.49 16.49
N GLU A 74 -46.05 -20.60 16.58
CA GLU A 74 -47.15 -20.60 15.62
C GLU A 74 -46.56 -20.64 14.20
N THR A 75 -47.01 -21.59 13.37
CA THR A 75 -46.53 -21.71 11.99
C THR A 75 -47.61 -21.22 11.03
N ARG A 76 -47.16 -20.78 9.86
CA ARG A 76 -47.98 -20.42 8.72
C ARG A 76 -47.52 -21.22 7.51
N VAL A 77 -48.47 -21.72 6.73
CA VAL A 77 -48.17 -22.43 5.49
C VAL A 77 -47.79 -21.42 4.41
N GLU A 78 -46.68 -21.69 3.72
CA GLU A 78 -46.28 -21.05 2.47
C GLU A 78 -46.22 -22.10 1.37
N THR A 79 -46.34 -21.67 0.12
CA THR A 79 -46.30 -22.55 -1.05
C THR A 79 -45.27 -22.03 -2.05
N ASP A 80 -44.50 -22.90 -2.68
CA ASP A 80 -43.71 -22.62 -3.88
C ASP A 80 -43.91 -23.68 -4.95
N ALA A 81 -43.08 -23.70 -5.99
CA ALA A 81 -43.20 -24.67 -7.08
C ALA A 81 -42.98 -26.14 -6.63
N PHE A 82 -42.42 -26.36 -5.43
CA PHE A 82 -42.24 -27.68 -4.83
C PHE A 82 -43.34 -28.04 -3.81
N GLY A 83 -44.43 -27.25 -3.78
CA GLY A 83 -45.58 -27.47 -2.90
C GLY A 83 -45.51 -26.66 -1.61
N GLU A 84 -46.17 -27.14 -0.57
CA GLU A 84 -46.31 -26.45 0.72
C GLU A 84 -45.11 -26.66 1.65
N ILE A 85 -44.94 -25.76 2.62
CA ILE A 85 -44.01 -25.86 3.75
C ILE A 85 -44.46 -24.97 4.91
N GLU A 86 -44.24 -25.42 6.14
CA GLU A 86 -44.48 -24.61 7.34
C GLU A 86 -43.32 -23.64 7.61
N VAL A 87 -43.67 -22.38 7.85
CA VAL A 87 -42.75 -21.30 8.21
C VAL A 87 -43.16 -20.73 9.57
N PRO A 88 -42.24 -20.39 10.48
CA PRO A 88 -42.61 -19.69 11.73
C PRO A 88 -43.35 -18.37 11.45
N ALA A 89 -44.45 -18.13 12.14
CA ALA A 89 -45.37 -17.02 11.89
C ALA A 89 -44.73 -15.65 12.20
N ASP A 90 -43.80 -15.60 13.15
CA ASP A 90 -43.05 -14.41 13.53
C ASP A 90 -41.94 -14.03 12.52
N LYS A 91 -41.79 -14.80 11.43
CA LYS A 91 -40.76 -14.58 10.41
C LYS A 91 -41.36 -14.14 9.08
N TYR A 92 -40.71 -13.20 8.41
CA TYR A 92 -41.19 -12.63 7.14
C TYR A 92 -40.80 -13.44 5.90
N TRP A 93 -39.86 -14.37 5.97
CA TRP A 93 -39.37 -15.09 4.78
C TRP A 93 -40.37 -16.11 4.22
N GLY A 94 -40.31 -16.40 2.92
CA GLY A 94 -41.22 -17.34 2.26
C GLY A 94 -40.75 -18.79 2.22
N ALA A 95 -41.52 -19.65 1.55
CA ALA A 95 -41.23 -21.09 1.37
C ALA A 95 -39.80 -21.38 0.91
N GLN A 96 -39.30 -20.67 -0.11
CA GLN A 96 -37.96 -20.89 -0.67
C GLN A 96 -36.85 -20.70 0.38
N THR A 97 -36.95 -19.68 1.24
CA THR A 97 -35.98 -19.46 2.33
C THR A 97 -36.08 -20.55 3.38
N GLN A 98 -37.31 -20.98 3.73
CA GLN A 98 -37.51 -22.08 4.68
C GLN A 98 -36.93 -23.41 4.17
N ARG A 99 -37.12 -23.73 2.88
CA ARG A 99 -36.47 -24.88 2.23
C ARG A 99 -34.95 -24.75 2.23
N SER A 100 -34.43 -23.56 1.93
CA SER A 100 -32.97 -23.30 1.94
C SER A 100 -32.35 -23.49 3.32
N LEU A 101 -33.03 -23.04 4.39
CA LEU A 101 -32.57 -23.24 5.78
C LEU A 101 -32.46 -24.72 6.16
N GLY A 102 -33.38 -25.58 5.69
CA GLY A 102 -33.30 -27.02 5.93
C GLY A 102 -32.29 -27.75 5.04
N ASN A 103 -32.14 -27.32 3.78
CA ASN A 103 -31.25 -27.97 2.81
C ASN A 103 -29.77 -27.60 2.98
N PHE A 104 -29.47 -26.44 3.58
CA PHE A 104 -28.12 -25.89 3.71
C PHE A 104 -27.79 -25.51 5.17
N ASP A 105 -28.14 -26.37 6.13
CA ASP A 105 -27.73 -26.21 7.54
C ASP A 105 -26.25 -26.55 7.74
N ILE A 106 -25.39 -25.65 7.26
CA ILE A 106 -23.93 -25.77 7.28
C ILE A 106 -23.37 -24.67 8.17
N ASN A 107 -22.70 -25.07 9.26
CA ASN A 107 -22.00 -24.21 10.22
C ASN A 107 -22.80 -22.96 10.67
N GLN A 108 -24.08 -23.16 10.98
CA GLN A 108 -24.96 -22.09 11.45
C GLN A 108 -24.86 -21.93 12.98
N PRO A 109 -24.88 -20.69 13.51
CA PRO A 109 -25.09 -19.41 12.82
C PRO A 109 -23.81 -18.72 12.30
N GLN A 110 -22.64 -19.34 12.38
CA GLN A 110 -21.34 -18.72 12.09
C GLN A 110 -21.18 -18.34 10.61
N ASP A 111 -21.56 -19.21 9.68
CA ASP A 111 -21.47 -18.97 8.24
C ASP A 111 -22.78 -18.43 7.64
N ARG A 112 -23.37 -17.44 8.31
CA ARG A 112 -24.45 -16.64 7.72
C ARG A 112 -23.91 -15.70 6.64
N MET A 113 -24.76 -15.38 5.66
CA MET A 113 -24.45 -14.37 4.64
C MET A 113 -24.08 -13.03 5.32
N PRO A 114 -22.95 -12.39 4.97
CA PRO A 114 -22.51 -11.17 5.63
C PRO A 114 -23.56 -10.05 5.56
N GLU A 115 -23.72 -9.30 6.67
CA GLU A 115 -24.71 -8.22 6.76
C GLU A 115 -24.56 -7.17 5.65
N GLY A 116 -23.34 -6.87 5.21
CA GLY A 116 -23.08 -5.94 4.11
C GLY A 116 -23.79 -6.34 2.82
N VAL A 117 -23.81 -7.65 2.50
CA VAL A 117 -24.54 -8.18 1.33
C VAL A 117 -26.05 -8.04 1.51
N VAL A 118 -26.57 -8.29 2.72
CA VAL A 118 -28.00 -8.13 3.04
C VAL A 118 -28.43 -6.66 2.92
N LYS A 119 -27.63 -5.73 3.42
CA LYS A 119 -27.84 -4.27 3.31
C LYS A 119 -27.76 -3.82 1.85
N ALA A 120 -26.80 -4.31 1.08
CA ALA A 120 -26.68 -4.06 -0.36
C ALA A 120 -27.87 -4.57 -1.17
N PHE A 121 -28.45 -5.73 -0.84
CA PHE A 121 -29.72 -6.18 -1.42
C PHE A 121 -30.89 -5.25 -1.09
N GLY A 122 -30.94 -4.70 0.13
CA GLY A 122 -31.92 -3.68 0.51
C GLY A 122 -31.82 -2.42 -0.37
N ILE A 123 -30.59 -1.91 -0.56
CA ILE A 123 -30.31 -0.77 -1.47
C ILE A 123 -30.74 -1.10 -2.90
N LEU A 124 -30.30 -2.23 -3.45
CA LEU A 124 -30.58 -2.65 -4.82
C LEU A 124 -32.08 -2.80 -5.09
N LYS A 125 -32.83 -3.45 -4.19
CA LYS A 125 -34.28 -3.62 -4.38
C LYS A 125 -35.06 -2.33 -4.18
N GLY A 126 -34.58 -1.42 -3.31
CA GLY A 126 -35.09 -0.04 -3.22
C GLY A 126 -34.87 0.76 -4.51
N ALA A 127 -33.66 0.71 -5.08
CA ALA A 127 -33.34 1.33 -6.36
C ALA A 127 -34.21 0.76 -7.50
N ALA A 128 -34.36 -0.57 -7.58
CA ALA A 128 -35.22 -1.23 -8.56
C ALA A 128 -36.70 -0.87 -8.43
N ALA A 129 -37.22 -0.70 -7.21
CA ALA A 129 -38.59 -0.19 -7.01
C ALA A 129 -38.74 1.23 -7.55
N THR A 130 -37.80 2.12 -7.23
CA THR A 130 -37.80 3.51 -7.71
C THR A 130 -37.69 3.60 -9.23
N VAL A 131 -36.84 2.78 -9.85
CA VAL A 131 -36.66 2.75 -11.31
C VAL A 131 -37.90 2.17 -12.01
N ASN A 132 -38.43 1.01 -11.58
CA ASN A 132 -39.64 0.44 -12.19
C ASN A 132 -40.85 1.39 -12.10
N MET A 133 -40.97 2.17 -11.03
CA MET A 133 -41.98 3.23 -10.93
C MET A 133 -41.78 4.36 -11.96
N LYS A 134 -40.54 4.85 -12.15
CA LYS A 134 -40.24 5.91 -13.14
C LYS A 134 -40.59 5.50 -14.58
N PHE A 135 -40.46 4.21 -14.90
CA PHE A 135 -40.75 3.65 -16.23
C PHE A 135 -42.19 3.10 -16.36
N GLY A 136 -43.08 3.38 -15.41
CA GLY A 136 -44.51 3.08 -15.52
C GLY A 136 -44.91 1.61 -15.32
N LEU A 137 -43.99 0.75 -14.85
CA LEU A 137 -44.23 -0.70 -14.65
C LEU A 137 -44.98 -1.04 -13.34
N GLY A 138 -45.62 -0.04 -12.71
CA GLY A 138 -46.33 -0.20 -11.45
C GLY A 138 -45.42 -0.22 -10.22
N THR A 139 -46.00 -0.51 -9.05
CA THR A 139 -45.29 -0.50 -7.77
C THR A 139 -44.86 -1.93 -7.34
N ARG A 140 -43.81 -2.01 -6.51
CA ARG A 140 -43.46 -3.12 -5.55
C ARG A 140 -42.31 -4.11 -5.89
N SER A 141 -41.07 -3.62 -6.12
CA SER A 141 -39.85 -4.46 -6.19
C SER A 141 -39.25 -4.81 -4.79
N PHE A 142 -39.61 -5.95 -4.18
CA PHE A 142 -39.43 -6.24 -2.74
C PHE A 142 -39.37 -7.75 -2.34
N THR A 143 -38.20 -8.37 -2.05
CA THR A 143 -38.01 -9.85 -1.81
C THR A 143 -39.07 -10.52 -0.91
N SER A 144 -39.23 -11.86 -0.88
CA SER A 144 -40.30 -12.52 -0.07
C SER A 144 -40.48 -11.99 1.36
N VAL A 145 -39.38 -11.63 2.04
CA VAL A 145 -39.35 -10.87 3.30
C VAL A 145 -40.06 -9.52 3.20
N ILE A 146 -39.62 -8.66 2.27
CA ILE A 146 -40.18 -7.32 2.06
C ILE A 146 -41.60 -7.40 1.45
N SER A 147 -41.91 -8.42 0.65
CA SER A 147 -43.24 -8.75 0.13
C SER A 147 -44.21 -9.07 1.25
N ASN A 148 -43.86 -9.96 2.18
CA ASN A 148 -44.69 -10.29 3.34
C ASN A 148 -44.82 -9.08 4.30
N ARG A 149 -43.75 -8.31 4.50
CA ARG A 149 -43.81 -7.06 5.29
C ARG A 149 -44.71 -6.00 4.62
N ALA A 150 -44.68 -5.87 3.30
CA ALA A 150 -45.56 -4.98 2.55
C ALA A 150 -47.03 -5.46 2.57
N ILE A 151 -47.27 -6.77 2.47
CA ILE A 151 -48.61 -7.35 2.63
C ILE A 151 -49.19 -7.03 4.01
N GLU A 152 -48.42 -7.23 5.07
CA GLU A 152 -48.81 -6.93 6.46
C GLU A 152 -49.12 -5.43 6.66
N ILE A 153 -48.26 -4.52 6.17
CA ILE A 153 -48.49 -3.06 6.20
C ILE A 153 -49.77 -2.68 5.43
N LEU A 154 -50.11 -3.41 4.36
CA LEU A 154 -51.34 -3.23 3.58
C LEU A 154 -52.56 -3.97 4.16
N GLY A 155 -52.47 -4.51 5.39
CA GLY A 155 -53.57 -5.21 6.07
C GLY A 155 -53.89 -6.60 5.54
N GLY A 156 -53.01 -7.19 4.72
CA GLY A 156 -53.17 -8.53 4.15
C GLY A 156 -52.52 -9.63 5.00
N LYS A 157 -52.84 -10.89 4.67
CA LYS A 157 -52.29 -12.07 5.36
C LYS A 157 -50.92 -12.47 4.79
N MET A 158 -49.88 -12.54 5.62
CA MET A 158 -48.55 -13.05 5.23
C MET A 158 -48.66 -14.46 4.61
N GLY A 159 -47.86 -14.72 3.57
CA GLY A 159 -47.91 -15.95 2.76
C GLY A 159 -48.99 -16.00 1.69
N SER A 160 -49.95 -15.07 1.67
CA SER A 160 -50.99 -15.01 0.61
C SER A 160 -50.46 -14.58 -0.77
N LYS A 161 -49.26 -13.97 -0.80
CA LYS A 161 -48.64 -13.34 -1.99
C LYS A 161 -49.54 -12.33 -2.71
N LYS A 162 -50.53 -11.76 -2.03
CA LYS A 162 -51.43 -10.72 -2.52
C LYS A 162 -51.55 -9.61 -1.46
N PRO A 163 -51.46 -8.33 -1.83
CA PRO A 163 -51.35 -7.78 -3.18
C PRO A 163 -49.89 -7.60 -3.67
N VAL A 164 -48.92 -8.28 -3.07
CA VAL A 164 -47.49 -8.22 -3.45
C VAL A 164 -46.95 -9.63 -3.72
N HIS A 165 -46.47 -9.91 -4.93
CA HIS A 165 -45.96 -11.24 -5.31
C HIS A 165 -44.43 -11.28 -5.36
N PRO A 166 -43.74 -12.23 -4.68
CA PRO A 166 -42.29 -12.26 -4.48
C PRO A 166 -41.43 -12.51 -5.73
N ASN A 167 -42.02 -12.72 -6.91
CA ASN A 167 -41.30 -12.72 -8.19
C ASN A 167 -41.82 -11.58 -9.08
N ASP A 168 -43.09 -11.63 -9.43
CA ASP A 168 -43.74 -10.85 -10.50
C ASP A 168 -43.68 -9.33 -10.28
N HIS A 169 -43.78 -8.87 -9.03
CA HIS A 169 -43.57 -7.45 -8.71
C HIS A 169 -42.12 -7.20 -8.27
N VAL A 170 -41.54 -8.22 -7.65
CA VAL A 170 -40.48 -8.12 -6.65
C VAL A 170 -39.08 -8.32 -7.19
N ASN A 171 -38.97 -9.29 -8.09
CA ASN A 171 -37.79 -9.57 -8.89
C ASN A 171 -38.07 -9.19 -10.36
N MET A 172 -39.04 -8.30 -10.58
CA MET A 172 -39.38 -7.73 -11.88
C MET A 172 -38.13 -7.10 -12.50
N SER A 173 -37.87 -7.42 -13.77
CA SER A 173 -36.71 -6.96 -14.53
C SER A 173 -35.35 -7.33 -13.93
N ALA A 174 -35.30 -8.38 -13.10
CA ALA A 174 -34.09 -8.85 -12.43
C ALA A 174 -33.98 -10.38 -12.42
N SER A 175 -32.76 -10.87 -12.20
CA SER A 175 -32.42 -12.26 -11.93
C SER A 175 -31.61 -12.35 -10.64
N SER A 176 -31.50 -13.53 -10.04
CA SER A 176 -30.46 -13.78 -9.03
C SER A 176 -29.06 -13.62 -9.64
N ASN A 177 -28.92 -13.93 -10.94
CA ASN A 177 -27.63 -13.95 -11.64
C ASN A 177 -27.03 -12.56 -11.75
N ASP A 178 -27.83 -11.51 -12.01
CA ASP A 178 -27.38 -10.11 -12.10
C ASP A 178 -27.55 -9.31 -10.79
N SER A 179 -28.60 -9.58 -10.00
CA SER A 179 -28.77 -8.92 -8.70
C SER A 179 -27.73 -9.34 -7.65
N PHE A 180 -27.28 -10.59 -7.61
CA PHE A 180 -26.29 -11.03 -6.62
C PHE A 180 -24.91 -10.37 -6.80
N PRO A 181 -24.26 -10.39 -7.99
CA PRO A 181 -23.00 -9.65 -8.20
C PRO A 181 -23.16 -8.14 -8.02
N THR A 182 -24.31 -7.57 -8.38
CA THR A 182 -24.61 -6.16 -8.07
C THR A 182 -24.58 -5.90 -6.56
N ALA A 183 -25.20 -6.76 -5.74
CA ALA A 183 -25.15 -6.65 -4.29
C ALA A 183 -23.74 -6.91 -3.72
N MET A 184 -22.96 -7.81 -4.31
CA MET A 184 -21.54 -8.02 -3.94
C MET A 184 -20.73 -6.74 -4.13
N HIS A 185 -20.86 -6.10 -5.29
CA HIS A 185 -20.12 -4.89 -5.66
C HIS A 185 -20.50 -3.69 -4.79
N ILE A 186 -21.80 -3.47 -4.56
CA ILE A 186 -22.28 -2.44 -3.63
C ILE A 186 -21.74 -2.68 -2.21
N ALA A 187 -21.80 -3.91 -1.70
CA ALA A 187 -21.28 -4.24 -0.37
C ALA A 187 -19.75 -4.03 -0.26
N ALA A 188 -19.00 -4.44 -1.29
CA ALA A 188 -17.55 -4.29 -1.34
C ALA A 188 -17.12 -2.81 -1.33
N VAL A 189 -17.70 -1.98 -2.22
CA VAL A 189 -17.39 -0.54 -2.27
C VAL A 189 -17.71 0.14 -0.93
N LEU A 190 -18.88 -0.11 -0.35
CA LEU A 190 -19.28 0.51 0.91
C LEU A 190 -18.39 0.11 2.10
N GLU A 191 -17.96 -1.16 2.18
CA GLU A 191 -17.04 -1.61 3.25
C GLU A 191 -15.61 -1.06 3.05
N LEU A 192 -15.12 -1.03 1.80
CA LEU A 192 -13.77 -0.54 1.48
C LEU A 192 -13.65 0.98 1.71
N GLU A 193 -14.65 1.76 1.31
CA GLU A 193 -14.68 3.22 1.52
C GLU A 193 -15.08 3.62 2.94
N GLY A 194 -16.07 2.93 3.53
CA GLY A 194 -16.62 3.29 4.84
C GLY A 194 -15.83 2.77 6.04
N ALA A 195 -15.12 1.65 5.91
CA ALA A 195 -14.37 1.04 7.00
C ALA A 195 -12.87 0.92 6.71
N LEU A 196 -12.46 0.34 5.58
CA LEU A 196 -11.06 -0.01 5.35
C LEU A 196 -10.16 1.20 5.10
N LEU A 197 -10.47 2.00 4.07
CA LEU A 197 -9.65 3.16 3.70
C LEU A 197 -9.49 4.17 4.85
N PRO A 198 -10.54 4.49 5.66
CA PRO A 198 -10.39 5.31 6.85
C PRO A 198 -9.45 4.69 7.89
N SER A 199 -9.57 3.38 8.16
CA SER A 199 -8.72 2.68 9.14
C SER A 199 -7.26 2.61 8.69
N LEU A 200 -7.02 2.43 7.39
CA LEU A 200 -5.69 2.40 6.79
C LEU A 200 -5.01 3.78 6.83
N LYS A 201 -5.76 4.85 6.54
CA LYS A 201 -5.28 6.23 6.65
C LYS A 201 -4.95 6.61 8.10
N SER A 202 -5.84 6.30 9.04
CA SER A 202 -5.62 6.57 10.48
C SER A 202 -4.33 5.92 10.99
N LEU A 203 -4.12 4.62 10.71
CA LEU A 203 -2.88 3.92 11.09
C LEU A 203 -1.64 4.52 10.41
N ARG A 204 -1.75 4.89 9.14
CA ARG A 204 -0.67 5.52 8.35
C ARG A 204 -0.28 6.86 8.97
N ASP A 205 -1.24 7.70 9.32
CA ASP A 205 -0.99 9.02 9.91
C ASP A 205 -0.45 8.90 11.35
N ALA A 206 -0.93 7.93 12.14
CA ALA A 206 -0.37 7.61 13.45
C ALA A 206 1.10 7.14 13.38
N LEU A 207 1.49 6.40 12.32
CA LEU A 207 2.89 6.04 12.07
C LEU A 207 3.72 7.21 11.54
N GLN A 208 3.13 8.13 10.77
CA GLN A 208 3.80 9.35 10.33
C GLN A 208 4.20 10.25 11.51
N VAL A 209 3.34 10.38 12.53
CA VAL A 209 3.69 11.05 13.79
C VAL A 209 4.89 10.37 14.49
N LYS A 210 5.08 9.06 14.34
CA LYS A 210 6.29 8.36 14.84
C LYS A 210 7.53 8.59 13.97
N VAL A 211 7.39 8.80 12.66
CA VAL A 211 8.51 9.24 11.79
C VAL A 211 9.09 10.55 12.31
N GLU A 212 8.23 11.53 12.59
CA GLU A 212 8.59 12.86 13.10
C GLU A 212 9.23 12.78 14.49
N ASN A 213 8.61 12.07 15.43
CA ASN A 213 9.14 11.91 16.79
C ASN A 213 10.49 11.17 16.83
N PHE A 214 10.74 10.27 15.88
CA PHE A 214 11.95 9.45 15.82
C PHE A 214 12.99 9.97 14.81
N GLU A 215 12.75 11.14 14.21
CA GLU A 215 13.57 11.73 13.15
C GLU A 215 15.06 11.81 13.50
N LYS A 216 15.37 12.21 14.74
CA LYS A 216 16.73 12.49 15.23
C LYS A 216 17.38 11.30 15.95
N ILE A 217 16.63 10.23 16.19
CA ILE A 217 17.11 9.05 16.93
C ILE A 217 17.90 8.17 15.97
N ILE A 218 19.22 8.18 16.07
CA ILE A 218 20.11 7.39 15.22
C ILE A 218 20.23 5.97 15.79
N LYS A 219 20.04 4.96 14.96
CA LYS A 219 20.11 3.53 15.31
C LYS A 219 21.01 2.77 14.34
N ILE A 220 21.39 1.55 14.72
CA ILE A 220 22.07 0.64 13.79
C ILE A 220 21.06 0.00 12.82
N GLY A 221 21.37 0.02 11.52
CA GLY A 221 20.62 -0.73 10.53
C GLY A 221 20.89 -2.22 10.65
N ARG A 222 19.95 -3.05 10.19
CA ARG A 222 20.15 -4.51 10.12
C ARG A 222 19.76 -5.05 8.76
N THR A 223 20.67 -5.81 8.14
CA THR A 223 20.37 -6.60 6.93
C THR A 223 20.74 -8.05 7.20
N HIS A 224 19.93 -9.01 6.76
CA HIS A 224 20.13 -10.43 7.09
C HIS A 224 20.20 -10.71 8.62
N LEU A 225 19.54 -9.86 9.43
CA LEU A 225 19.64 -9.80 10.89
C LEU A 225 21.05 -9.55 11.46
N GLN A 226 22.02 -9.17 10.61
CA GLN A 226 23.34 -8.71 11.02
C GLN A 226 23.37 -7.19 11.09
N ASP A 227 24.26 -6.65 11.92
CA ASP A 227 24.63 -5.23 11.95
C ASP A 227 24.97 -4.70 10.54
N ALA A 228 24.60 -3.46 10.28
CA ALA A 228 24.88 -2.74 9.04
C ALA A 228 25.24 -1.27 9.35
N THR A 229 25.11 -0.37 8.36
CA THR A 229 25.34 1.07 8.58
C THR A 229 24.21 1.72 9.41
N PRO A 230 24.47 2.85 10.09
CA PRO A 230 23.43 3.61 10.78
C PRO A 230 22.36 4.18 9.86
N LEU A 231 21.18 4.44 10.43
CA LEU A 231 20.07 5.23 9.89
C LEU A 231 19.30 5.86 11.06
N THR A 232 18.37 6.77 10.80
CA THR A 232 17.46 7.22 11.87
C THR A 232 16.27 6.26 12.05
N LEU A 233 15.75 6.14 13.26
CA LEU A 233 14.54 5.36 13.56
C LEU A 233 13.33 5.95 12.82
N GLY A 234 13.30 7.27 12.59
CA GLY A 234 12.36 7.92 11.67
C GLY A 234 12.47 7.41 10.23
N GLN A 235 13.69 7.20 9.69
CA GLN A 235 13.88 6.61 8.36
C GLN A 235 13.42 5.14 8.28
N GLU A 236 13.56 4.37 9.35
CA GLU A 236 13.00 3.00 9.42
C GLU A 236 11.47 3.03 9.37
N PHE A 237 10.84 3.94 10.13
CA PHE A 237 9.38 4.11 10.16
C PHE A 237 8.82 4.74 8.89
N SER A 238 9.57 5.59 8.17
CA SER A 238 9.09 6.18 6.91
C SER A 238 8.95 5.13 5.81
N GLY A 239 9.75 4.06 5.87
CA GLY A 239 9.52 2.85 5.06
C GLY A 239 8.16 2.19 5.33
N TYR A 240 7.68 2.20 6.58
CA TYR A 240 6.35 1.67 6.92
C TYR A 240 5.24 2.58 6.37
N VAL A 241 5.35 3.90 6.55
CA VAL A 241 4.41 4.89 6.00
C VAL A 241 4.33 4.77 4.47
N ALA A 242 5.47 4.70 3.78
CA ALA A 242 5.52 4.53 2.33
C ALA A 242 4.85 3.22 1.86
N GLN A 243 5.01 2.12 2.60
CA GLN A 243 4.28 0.88 2.32
C GLN A 243 2.76 1.07 2.45
N LEU A 244 2.27 1.80 3.46
CA LEU A 244 0.84 2.06 3.64
C LEU A 244 0.29 3.02 2.57
N ASP A 245 1.02 4.08 2.21
CA ASP A 245 0.65 5.00 1.12
C ASP A 245 0.43 4.26 -0.21
N ARG A 246 1.37 3.39 -0.59
CA ARG A 246 1.20 2.55 -1.80
C ARG A 246 0.01 1.59 -1.68
N ASN A 247 -0.39 1.16 -0.48
CA ASN A 247 -1.57 0.31 -0.31
C ASN A 247 -2.88 1.08 -0.31
N ILE A 248 -2.91 2.35 0.13
CA ILE A 248 -4.06 3.24 -0.04
C ILE A 248 -4.36 3.38 -1.54
N GLU A 249 -3.35 3.67 -2.36
CA GLU A 249 -3.48 3.72 -3.82
C GLU A 249 -3.96 2.40 -4.42
N ARG A 250 -3.39 1.26 -4.05
CA ARG A 250 -3.82 -0.07 -4.56
C ARG A 250 -5.28 -0.36 -4.28
N VAL A 251 -5.76 -0.10 -3.05
CA VAL A 251 -7.17 -0.28 -2.70
C VAL A 251 -8.04 0.69 -3.48
N GLN A 252 -7.67 1.97 -3.56
CA GLN A 252 -8.41 2.97 -4.36
C GLN A 252 -8.49 2.61 -5.85
N ASN A 253 -7.41 2.08 -6.44
CA ASN A 253 -7.36 1.71 -7.85
C ASN A 253 -8.25 0.50 -8.21
N SER A 254 -8.62 -0.35 -7.24
CA SER A 254 -9.60 -1.43 -7.44
C SER A 254 -11.07 -0.98 -7.36
N LEU A 255 -11.35 0.19 -6.76
CA LEU A 255 -12.74 0.68 -6.63
C LEU A 255 -13.41 0.96 -7.99
N PRO A 256 -12.77 1.58 -9.00
CA PRO A 256 -13.37 1.79 -10.33
C PRO A 256 -13.97 0.53 -10.96
N HIS A 257 -13.29 -0.63 -10.84
CA HIS A 257 -13.80 -1.89 -11.38
C HIS A 257 -14.96 -2.47 -10.56
N LEU A 258 -14.90 -2.35 -9.23
CA LEU A 258 -16.02 -2.70 -8.35
C LEU A 258 -17.26 -1.81 -8.53
N ARG A 259 -17.12 -0.60 -9.10
CA ARG A 259 -18.25 0.31 -9.35
C ARG A 259 -19.12 -0.09 -10.55
N TYR A 260 -18.67 -1.03 -11.38
CA TYR A 260 -19.48 -1.58 -12.47
C TYR A 260 -20.47 -2.62 -11.95
N LEU A 261 -21.76 -2.39 -12.18
CA LEU A 261 -22.86 -3.22 -11.70
C LEU A 261 -23.41 -4.12 -12.82
N ALA A 262 -23.75 -5.36 -12.48
CA ALA A 262 -24.27 -6.35 -13.42
C ALA A 262 -25.77 -6.20 -13.74
N GLN A 263 -26.53 -5.49 -12.89
CA GLN A 263 -27.99 -5.40 -12.98
C GLN A 263 -28.44 -4.95 -14.37
N GLY A 264 -29.45 -5.63 -14.91
CA GLY A 264 -29.91 -5.49 -16.29
C GLY A 264 -29.29 -6.49 -17.26
N GLY A 265 -28.26 -7.25 -16.87
CA GLY A 265 -27.83 -8.45 -17.61
C GLY A 265 -28.82 -9.63 -17.51
N THR A 266 -29.73 -9.59 -16.53
CA THR A 266 -30.74 -10.61 -16.21
C THR A 266 -30.17 -12.03 -16.10
N ALA A 267 -30.59 -12.97 -16.95
CA ALA A 267 -30.25 -14.38 -16.79
C ALA A 267 -28.82 -14.73 -17.22
N VAL A 268 -28.38 -14.21 -18.37
CA VAL A 268 -27.14 -14.64 -19.07
C VAL A 268 -26.38 -13.48 -19.72
N GLY A 269 -26.74 -12.22 -19.45
CA GLY A 269 -26.07 -11.02 -19.95
C GLY A 269 -26.80 -10.31 -21.09
N THR A 270 -27.82 -10.93 -21.69
CA THR A 270 -28.55 -10.37 -22.85
C THR A 270 -29.56 -9.27 -22.50
N GLY A 271 -29.93 -9.12 -21.22
CA GLY A 271 -31.00 -8.20 -20.81
C GLY A 271 -32.41 -8.63 -21.25
N LEU A 272 -32.61 -9.90 -21.58
CA LEU A 272 -33.95 -10.44 -21.82
C LEU A 272 -34.82 -10.24 -20.56
N ASN A 273 -36.08 -9.82 -20.75
CA ASN A 273 -37.03 -9.43 -19.70
C ASN A 273 -36.62 -8.19 -18.87
N THR A 274 -35.72 -7.34 -19.37
CA THR A 274 -35.62 -5.93 -18.93
C THR A 274 -35.91 -4.95 -20.07
N PHE A 275 -35.93 -3.66 -19.77
CA PHE A 275 -36.16 -2.58 -20.73
C PHE A 275 -34.90 -1.73 -20.94
N LYS A 276 -34.79 -1.12 -22.12
CA LYS A 276 -33.65 -0.25 -22.47
C LYS A 276 -33.61 0.98 -21.54
N GLY A 277 -32.44 1.25 -20.95
CA GLY A 277 -32.27 2.33 -19.97
C GLY A 277 -32.45 1.90 -18.51
N PHE A 278 -32.82 0.64 -18.24
CA PHE A 278 -32.98 0.14 -16.88
C PHE A 278 -31.66 0.13 -16.11
N ASP A 279 -30.58 -0.34 -16.72
CA ASP A 279 -29.31 -0.56 -16.03
C ASP A 279 -28.56 0.74 -15.73
N GLU A 280 -28.60 1.73 -16.63
CA GLU A 280 -28.12 3.08 -16.30
C GLU A 280 -28.97 3.73 -15.20
N ALA A 281 -30.30 3.56 -15.25
CA ALA A 281 -31.20 4.13 -14.25
C ALA A 281 -31.02 3.48 -12.86
N ILE A 282 -30.76 2.17 -12.79
CA ILE A 282 -30.40 1.47 -11.55
C ILE A 282 -29.08 2.01 -11.01
N ALA A 283 -28.03 2.08 -11.84
CA ALA A 283 -26.73 2.54 -11.40
C ALA A 283 -26.79 3.99 -10.86
N ALA A 284 -27.57 4.86 -11.50
CA ALA A 284 -27.82 6.22 -11.05
C ALA A 284 -28.61 6.28 -9.72
N GLU A 285 -29.65 5.46 -9.54
CA GLU A 285 -30.41 5.46 -8.28
C GLU A 285 -29.62 4.81 -7.13
N VAL A 286 -28.84 3.74 -7.38
CA VAL A 286 -27.90 3.18 -6.39
C VAL A 286 -26.85 4.22 -6.01
N THR A 287 -26.28 4.96 -6.97
CA THR A 287 -25.36 6.07 -6.71
C THR A 287 -25.99 7.09 -5.76
N LYS A 288 -27.21 7.54 -6.07
CA LYS A 288 -27.95 8.49 -5.25
C LYS A 288 -28.29 7.95 -3.85
N MET A 289 -28.65 6.68 -3.72
CA MET A 289 -28.98 6.05 -2.43
C MET A 289 -27.77 5.81 -1.53
N THR A 290 -26.58 5.65 -2.12
CA THR A 290 -25.34 5.34 -1.38
C THR A 290 -24.43 6.55 -1.16
N GLY A 291 -24.57 7.60 -1.96
CA GLY A 291 -23.68 8.76 -1.94
C GLY A 291 -22.31 8.52 -2.60
N THR A 292 -22.12 7.39 -3.29
CA THR A 292 -20.86 7.03 -3.97
C THR A 292 -21.15 6.49 -5.37
N GLU A 293 -20.25 6.74 -6.33
CA GLU A 293 -20.53 6.53 -7.77
C GLU A 293 -20.66 5.04 -8.16
N PHE A 294 -21.71 4.68 -8.90
CA PHE A 294 -21.84 3.36 -9.54
C PHE A 294 -22.25 3.52 -11.00
N LYS A 295 -21.79 2.57 -11.83
CA LYS A 295 -22.00 2.57 -13.29
C LYS A 295 -22.57 1.22 -13.72
N THR A 296 -23.31 1.19 -14.83
CA THR A 296 -23.66 -0.08 -15.45
C THR A 296 -22.41 -0.72 -16.06
N ALA A 297 -22.23 -2.05 -15.92
CA ALA A 297 -21.09 -2.73 -16.51
C ALA A 297 -21.17 -2.67 -18.06
N PRO A 298 -20.06 -2.33 -18.76
CA PRO A 298 -20.06 -2.19 -20.21
C PRO A 298 -20.24 -3.53 -20.93
N ASN A 299 -19.83 -4.63 -20.31
CA ASN A 299 -20.09 -5.99 -20.76
C ASN A 299 -20.81 -6.76 -19.65
N LYS A 300 -22.07 -7.14 -19.87
CA LYS A 300 -22.87 -7.89 -18.89
C LYS A 300 -22.48 -9.37 -18.82
N PHE A 301 -21.90 -9.94 -19.87
CA PHE A 301 -21.48 -11.35 -19.88
C PHE A 301 -20.28 -11.57 -18.95
N GLU A 302 -19.31 -10.67 -18.98
CA GLU A 302 -18.10 -10.72 -18.14
C GLU A 302 -18.45 -10.71 -16.64
N VAL A 303 -19.14 -9.68 -16.14
CA VAL A 303 -19.53 -9.57 -14.71
C VAL A 303 -20.49 -10.66 -14.19
N LEU A 304 -21.06 -11.49 -15.08
CA LEU A 304 -21.86 -12.66 -14.73
C LEU A 304 -21.02 -13.94 -14.70
N ALA A 305 -20.24 -14.17 -15.75
CA ALA A 305 -19.38 -15.32 -15.99
C ALA A 305 -18.10 -15.34 -15.14
N ALA A 306 -17.62 -14.17 -14.75
CA ALA A 306 -16.40 -13.94 -13.96
C ALA A 306 -16.63 -12.88 -12.87
N HIS A 307 -15.68 -12.77 -11.95
CA HIS A 307 -15.71 -11.83 -10.81
C HIS A 307 -14.33 -11.22 -10.58
N ASP A 308 -13.71 -10.79 -11.67
CA ASP A 308 -12.28 -10.43 -11.69
C ASP A 308 -11.99 -9.19 -10.83
N ALA A 309 -12.90 -8.22 -10.80
CA ALA A 309 -12.83 -7.06 -9.90
C ALA A 309 -12.80 -7.44 -8.40
N ILE A 310 -13.45 -8.54 -8.01
CA ILE A 310 -13.42 -9.08 -6.64
C ILE A 310 -12.08 -9.77 -6.35
N VAL A 311 -11.50 -10.46 -7.34
CA VAL A 311 -10.16 -11.07 -7.23
C VAL A 311 -9.07 -10.00 -7.15
N GLU A 312 -9.15 -8.95 -7.98
CA GLU A 312 -8.27 -7.79 -7.97
C GLU A 312 -8.29 -7.05 -6.63
N ALA A 313 -9.49 -6.69 -6.14
CA ALA A 313 -9.64 -6.07 -4.82
C ALA A 313 -9.08 -6.96 -3.70
N SER A 314 -9.32 -8.27 -3.78
CA SER A 314 -8.74 -9.24 -2.85
C SER A 314 -7.21 -9.30 -2.93
N GLY A 315 -6.61 -9.18 -4.12
CA GLY A 315 -5.16 -9.08 -4.31
C GLY A 315 -4.55 -7.79 -3.73
N SER A 316 -5.28 -6.68 -3.79
CA SER A 316 -4.90 -5.44 -3.08
C SER A 316 -4.89 -5.63 -1.56
N LEU A 317 -5.91 -6.31 -1.00
CA LEU A 317 -5.92 -6.65 0.44
C LEU A 317 -4.81 -7.63 0.82
N ASN A 318 -4.47 -8.58 -0.04
CA ASN A 318 -3.35 -9.50 0.16
C ASN A 318 -2.00 -8.74 0.22
N THR A 319 -1.81 -7.75 -0.64
CA THR A 319 -0.61 -6.90 -0.65
C THR A 319 -0.51 -6.01 0.59
N LEU A 320 -1.65 -5.50 1.06
CA LEU A 320 -1.75 -4.78 2.34
C LEU A 320 -1.40 -5.70 3.52
N ALA A 321 -1.91 -6.94 3.54
CA ALA A 321 -1.59 -7.93 4.58
C ALA A 321 -0.09 -8.25 4.65
N CYS A 322 0.60 -8.43 3.51
CA CYS A 322 2.06 -8.58 3.48
C CYS A 322 2.78 -7.37 4.10
N SER A 323 2.27 -6.16 3.85
CA SER A 323 2.87 -4.91 4.33
C SER A 323 2.69 -4.74 5.85
N LEU A 324 1.47 -4.95 6.35
CA LEU A 324 1.14 -4.91 7.78
C LEU A 324 1.86 -6.01 8.57
N PHE A 325 2.02 -7.21 8.01
CA PHE A 325 2.76 -8.30 8.65
C PHE A 325 4.23 -7.94 8.89
N LYS A 326 4.90 -7.31 7.90
CA LYS A 326 6.25 -6.76 8.05
C LYS A 326 6.29 -5.76 9.19
N ILE A 327 5.44 -4.72 9.14
CA ILE A 327 5.43 -3.62 10.14
C ILE A 327 5.25 -4.17 11.56
N ALA A 328 4.28 -5.07 11.75
CA ALA A 328 4.02 -5.69 13.05
C ALA A 328 5.19 -6.56 13.54
N GLN A 329 5.83 -7.33 12.66
CA GLN A 329 6.98 -8.18 13.02
C GLN A 329 8.23 -7.37 13.34
N ASP A 330 8.53 -6.31 12.60
CA ASP A 330 9.69 -5.46 12.89
C ASP A 330 9.52 -4.79 14.25
N ILE A 331 8.36 -4.15 14.51
CA ILE A 331 8.05 -3.54 15.81
C ILE A 331 8.12 -4.58 16.95
N ARG A 332 7.69 -5.82 16.69
CA ARG A 332 7.79 -6.95 17.65
C ARG A 332 9.25 -7.34 17.96
N TYR A 333 10.12 -7.38 16.94
CA TYR A 333 11.54 -7.69 17.12
C TYR A 333 12.29 -6.54 17.80
N LEU A 334 12.04 -5.30 17.40
CA LEU A 334 12.62 -4.10 17.99
C LEU A 334 12.23 -3.97 19.47
N GLY A 335 10.99 -4.32 19.81
CA GLY A 335 10.48 -4.42 21.19
C GLY A 335 10.88 -5.68 21.97
N SER A 336 11.69 -6.59 21.42
CA SER A 336 12.06 -7.84 22.11
C SER A 336 12.98 -7.58 23.29
N GLY A 337 12.65 -8.10 24.48
CA GLY A 337 13.41 -7.82 25.69
C GLY A 337 12.72 -8.30 26.98
N PRO A 338 12.84 -7.58 28.12
CA PRO A 338 13.50 -6.27 28.26
C PRO A 338 15.03 -6.33 28.36
N ARG A 339 15.63 -7.54 28.54
CA ARG A 339 17.09 -7.70 28.71
C ARG A 339 17.77 -8.65 27.73
N CYS A 340 17.01 -9.59 27.14
CA CYS A 340 17.56 -10.68 26.33
C CYS A 340 17.15 -10.59 24.85
N GLY A 341 17.04 -9.37 24.32
CA GLY A 341 16.63 -9.08 22.95
C GLY A 341 17.21 -7.76 22.46
N LEU A 342 16.61 -7.17 21.43
CA LEU A 342 17.03 -5.86 20.90
C LEU A 342 16.73 -4.75 21.91
N GLY A 343 15.45 -4.61 22.29
CA GLY A 343 14.98 -3.63 23.27
C GLY A 343 15.10 -2.18 22.79
N GLU A 344 15.07 -1.95 21.47
CA GLU A 344 15.14 -0.62 20.85
C GLU A 344 13.83 0.16 20.98
N LEU A 345 12.69 -0.55 21.05
CA LEU A 345 11.37 0.06 21.28
C LEU A 345 10.78 -0.37 22.63
N ILE A 346 10.02 0.53 23.24
CA ILE A 346 9.21 0.29 24.43
C ILE A 346 7.76 0.25 23.97
N LEU A 347 7.10 -0.89 24.18
CA LEU A 347 5.72 -1.14 23.73
C LEU A 347 4.75 -0.96 24.91
N PRO A 348 3.53 -0.42 24.69
CA PRO A 348 2.54 -0.25 25.76
C PRO A 348 2.17 -1.55 26.50
N GLU A 349 2.14 -1.46 27.83
CA GLU A 349 1.77 -2.55 28.72
C GLU A 349 0.24 -2.64 28.90
N ASN A 350 -0.45 -3.22 27.90
CA ASN A 350 -1.92 -3.31 27.91
C ASN A 350 -2.49 -4.36 28.87
N GLU A 351 -1.81 -5.50 29.02
CA GLU A 351 -2.26 -6.60 29.87
C GLU A 351 -1.10 -7.46 30.44
N PRO A 352 -1.33 -8.21 31.54
CA PRO A 352 -0.34 -9.17 32.05
C PRO A 352 -0.05 -10.28 31.03
N GLY A 353 1.18 -10.33 30.52
CA GLY A 353 1.62 -11.26 29.47
C GLY A 353 1.92 -12.70 29.94
N SER A 354 1.73 -13.03 31.22
CA SER A 354 1.91 -14.38 31.73
C SER A 354 1.20 -14.62 33.06
N SER A 355 0.55 -15.78 33.19
CA SER A 355 -0.03 -16.25 34.46
C SER A 355 1.02 -16.79 35.45
N ILE A 356 2.23 -17.09 34.98
CA ILE A 356 3.33 -17.70 35.78
C ILE A 356 4.55 -16.79 35.94
N MET A 357 4.68 -15.73 35.13
CA MET A 357 5.76 -14.75 35.21
C MET A 357 5.18 -13.35 35.47
N PRO A 358 4.96 -12.96 36.74
CA PRO A 358 4.51 -11.62 37.09
C PRO A 358 5.43 -10.55 36.49
N GLY A 359 4.84 -9.46 35.98
CA GLY A 359 5.59 -8.37 35.34
C GLY A 359 6.10 -8.67 33.91
N LYS A 360 5.82 -9.85 33.33
CA LYS A 360 6.06 -10.08 31.89
C LYS A 360 4.94 -9.43 31.07
N VAL A 361 5.31 -8.68 30.05
CA VAL A 361 4.42 -8.13 29.02
C VAL A 361 4.76 -8.74 27.66
N ASN A 362 3.76 -8.94 26.81
CA ASN A 362 3.92 -9.49 25.46
C ASN A 362 3.47 -8.47 24.40
N PRO A 363 4.02 -8.51 23.18
CA PRO A 363 3.61 -7.68 22.04
C PRO A 363 2.32 -8.21 21.38
N THR A 364 1.24 -8.33 22.16
CA THR A 364 -0.03 -8.99 21.77
C THR A 364 -0.72 -8.34 20.57
N GLN A 365 -0.61 -7.02 20.40
CA GLN A 365 -1.16 -6.31 19.24
C GLN A 365 -0.42 -6.69 17.94
N CYS A 366 0.90 -6.90 18.00
CA CYS A 366 1.65 -7.44 16.85
C CYS A 366 1.22 -8.88 16.52
N GLU A 367 1.00 -9.70 17.56
CA GLU A 367 0.54 -11.10 17.41
C GLU A 367 -0.85 -11.17 16.79
N SER A 368 -1.78 -10.32 17.25
CA SER A 368 -3.12 -10.17 16.66
C SER A 368 -3.06 -9.75 15.19
N LEU A 369 -2.31 -8.68 14.87
CA LEU A 369 -2.25 -8.15 13.50
C LEU A 369 -1.58 -9.14 12.52
N THR A 370 -0.54 -9.87 12.95
CA THR A 370 0.12 -10.89 12.12
C THR A 370 -0.77 -12.10 11.85
N MET A 371 -1.57 -12.55 12.83
CA MET A 371 -2.59 -13.58 12.61
C MET A 371 -3.69 -13.11 11.65
N ILE A 372 -4.17 -11.87 11.80
CA ILE A 372 -5.14 -11.25 10.88
C ILE A 372 -4.60 -11.22 9.45
N CYS A 373 -3.36 -10.78 9.25
CA CYS A 373 -2.72 -10.77 7.93
C CYS A 373 -2.63 -12.18 7.32
N SER A 374 -2.31 -13.19 8.13
CA SER A 374 -2.25 -14.59 7.69
C SER A 374 -3.63 -15.11 7.26
N GLN A 375 -4.70 -14.74 7.97
CA GLN A 375 -6.08 -15.06 7.59
C GLN A 375 -6.50 -14.39 6.28
N VAL A 376 -6.09 -13.13 6.04
CA VAL A 376 -6.37 -12.42 4.78
C VAL A 376 -5.72 -13.12 3.59
N MET A 377 -4.50 -13.62 3.73
CA MET A 377 -3.81 -14.39 2.68
C MET A 377 -4.59 -15.68 2.36
N GLY A 378 -5.08 -16.40 3.37
CA GLY A 378 -5.93 -17.57 3.19
C GLY A 378 -7.28 -17.24 2.52
N ASN A 379 -7.92 -16.15 2.94
CA ASN A 379 -9.15 -15.64 2.31
C ASN A 379 -8.92 -15.28 0.84
N HIS A 380 -7.76 -14.72 0.49
CA HIS A 380 -7.39 -14.38 -0.89
C HIS A 380 -7.23 -15.64 -1.76
N VAL A 381 -6.58 -16.69 -1.27
CA VAL A 381 -6.52 -17.98 -1.99
C VAL A 381 -7.93 -18.52 -2.26
N ALA A 382 -8.83 -18.47 -1.28
CA ALA A 382 -10.22 -18.90 -1.45
C ALA A 382 -10.99 -18.04 -2.48
N ALA A 383 -10.75 -16.72 -2.51
CA ALA A 383 -11.33 -15.82 -3.50
C ALA A 383 -10.80 -16.10 -4.93
N THR A 384 -9.49 -16.32 -5.08
CA THR A 384 -8.85 -16.69 -6.36
C THR A 384 -9.35 -18.03 -6.89
N VAL A 385 -9.47 -19.04 -6.02
CA VAL A 385 -10.09 -20.33 -6.36
C VAL A 385 -11.55 -20.16 -6.77
N GLY A 386 -12.31 -19.30 -6.09
CA GLY A 386 -13.68 -18.96 -6.51
C GLY A 386 -13.72 -18.30 -7.89
N GLY A 387 -12.83 -17.35 -8.16
CA GLY A 387 -12.75 -16.61 -9.43
C GLY A 387 -12.47 -17.52 -10.63
N MET A 388 -11.49 -18.42 -10.52
CA MET A 388 -11.10 -19.31 -11.63
C MET A 388 -12.14 -20.39 -11.99
N ASN A 389 -13.17 -20.60 -11.16
CA ASN A 389 -14.22 -21.61 -11.37
C ASN A 389 -15.48 -21.03 -12.04
N GLY A 390 -15.32 -20.07 -12.96
CA GLY A 390 -16.38 -19.63 -13.88
C GLY A 390 -16.75 -20.73 -14.87
N GLN A 391 -18.05 -20.88 -15.19
CA GLN A 391 -18.55 -21.91 -16.11
C GLN A 391 -19.55 -21.31 -17.09
N PHE A 392 -19.13 -21.19 -18.36
CA PHE A 392 -19.92 -20.54 -19.42
C PHE A 392 -20.42 -19.15 -18.98
N GLU A 393 -21.72 -18.87 -19.04
CA GLU A 393 -22.29 -17.54 -18.75
C GLU A 393 -22.37 -17.19 -17.24
N LEU A 394 -21.95 -18.07 -16.32
CA LEU A 394 -22.10 -17.81 -14.88
C LEU A 394 -20.99 -18.42 -14.00
N ASN A 395 -20.34 -17.59 -13.17
CA ASN A 395 -19.58 -18.08 -12.02
C ASN A 395 -20.54 -18.38 -10.85
N VAL A 396 -20.54 -19.60 -10.31
CA VAL A 396 -21.44 -20.02 -9.20
C VAL A 396 -20.81 -19.93 -7.81
N PHE A 397 -19.54 -19.54 -7.70
CA PHE A 397 -18.78 -19.36 -6.45
C PHE A 397 -19.01 -17.99 -5.80
N LYS A 398 -19.99 -17.20 -6.30
CA LYS A 398 -20.31 -15.84 -5.84
C LYS A 398 -20.31 -15.67 -4.30
N PRO A 399 -20.97 -16.55 -3.51
CA PRO A 399 -21.05 -16.38 -2.05
C PRO A 399 -19.71 -16.52 -1.32
N VAL A 400 -18.86 -17.48 -1.73
CA VAL A 400 -17.56 -17.70 -1.06
C VAL A 400 -16.58 -16.58 -1.37
N MET A 401 -16.61 -16.02 -2.59
CA MET A 401 -15.78 -14.87 -2.96
C MET A 401 -16.11 -13.63 -2.13
N ILE A 402 -17.39 -13.23 -2.06
CA ILE A 402 -17.78 -12.02 -1.32
C ILE A 402 -17.63 -12.18 0.20
N ARG A 403 -17.91 -13.37 0.76
CA ARG A 403 -17.65 -13.66 2.17
C ARG A 403 -16.19 -13.42 2.52
N ASN A 404 -15.26 -13.91 1.70
CA ASN A 404 -13.83 -13.76 1.94
C ASN A 404 -13.34 -12.31 1.76
N LEU A 405 -13.81 -11.58 0.74
CA LEU A 405 -13.46 -10.17 0.56
C LEU A 405 -13.95 -9.30 1.74
N LEU A 406 -15.22 -9.41 2.11
CA LEU A 406 -15.80 -8.61 3.21
C LEU A 406 -15.19 -9.00 4.57
N HIS A 407 -14.96 -10.30 4.81
CA HIS A 407 -14.27 -10.76 6.01
C HIS A 407 -12.87 -10.15 6.12
N SER A 408 -12.06 -10.22 5.06
CA SER A 408 -10.73 -9.59 4.99
C SER A 408 -10.78 -8.09 5.25
N SER A 409 -11.68 -7.37 4.59
CA SER A 409 -11.85 -5.92 4.79
C SER A 409 -12.16 -5.58 6.25
N ARG A 410 -13.06 -6.35 6.87
CA ARG A 410 -13.47 -6.16 8.27
C ARG A 410 -12.34 -6.41 9.26
N ILE A 411 -11.67 -7.57 9.17
CA ILE A 411 -10.60 -7.93 10.12
C ILE A 411 -9.36 -7.04 9.96
N LEU A 412 -9.05 -6.58 8.75
CA LEU A 412 -8.01 -5.56 8.54
C LEU A 412 -8.40 -4.23 9.19
N SER A 413 -9.63 -3.76 8.97
CA SER A 413 -10.11 -2.49 9.54
C SER A 413 -10.04 -2.49 11.07
N ASP A 414 -10.56 -3.53 11.71
CA ASP A 414 -10.56 -3.66 13.17
C ASP A 414 -9.15 -3.91 13.73
N GLY A 415 -8.34 -4.73 13.04
CA GLY A 415 -6.95 -5.01 13.41
C GLY A 415 -6.06 -3.77 13.36
N MET A 416 -6.15 -2.96 12.29
CA MET A 416 -5.41 -1.71 12.17
C MET A 416 -5.80 -0.72 13.27
N LYS A 417 -7.10 -0.53 13.52
CA LYS A 417 -7.61 0.34 14.60
C LYS A 417 -7.14 -0.11 15.99
N SER A 418 -7.13 -1.42 16.26
CA SER A 418 -6.63 -1.97 17.53
C SER A 418 -5.13 -1.75 17.68
N PHE A 419 -4.36 -2.00 16.62
CA PHE A 419 -2.90 -1.83 16.60
C PHE A 419 -2.50 -0.35 16.76
N GLU A 420 -3.17 0.55 16.05
CA GLU A 420 -3.03 1.99 16.16
C GLU A 420 -3.26 2.48 17.60
N LYS A 421 -4.47 2.21 18.13
CA LYS A 421 -4.89 2.67 19.45
C LYS A 421 -4.06 2.10 20.59
N ASN A 422 -3.86 0.79 20.59
CA ASN A 422 -3.32 0.07 21.75
C ASN A 422 -1.82 -0.22 21.64
N LEU A 423 -1.17 0.10 20.52
CA LEU A 423 0.29 -0.02 20.39
C LEU A 423 0.92 1.25 19.82
N VAL A 424 0.52 1.70 18.62
CA VAL A 424 1.26 2.77 17.91
C VAL A 424 1.28 4.07 18.71
N HIS A 425 0.15 4.50 19.28
CA HIS A 425 0.12 5.77 20.03
C HIS A 425 1.13 5.82 21.18
N GLY A 426 1.16 4.79 22.03
CA GLY A 426 2.08 4.71 23.18
C GLY A 426 3.46 4.10 22.87
N LEU A 427 3.82 3.91 21.61
CA LEU A 427 5.11 3.34 21.22
C LEU A 427 6.24 4.37 21.44
N GLU A 428 7.24 4.00 22.22
CA GLU A 428 8.38 4.87 22.57
C GLU A 428 9.72 4.24 22.14
N ALA A 429 10.75 5.08 22.00
CA ALA A 429 12.10 4.64 21.67
C ALA A 429 12.94 4.50 22.95
N ASN A 430 13.68 3.40 23.08
CA ASN A 430 14.63 3.20 24.17
C ASN A 430 15.98 3.82 23.80
N GLU A 431 16.06 5.15 23.76
CA GLU A 431 17.26 5.89 23.34
C GLU A 431 18.57 5.40 24.01
N PRO A 432 18.62 5.13 25.33
CA PRO A 432 19.83 4.58 25.96
C PRO A 432 20.26 3.23 25.37
N ARG A 433 19.31 2.34 25.07
CA ARG A 433 19.60 1.02 24.48
C ARG A 433 19.99 1.13 23.01
N ILE A 434 19.30 1.97 22.24
CA ILE A 434 19.65 2.28 20.84
C ILE A 434 21.09 2.81 20.78
N ASN A 435 21.43 3.78 21.63
CA ASN A 435 22.76 4.37 21.68
C ASN A 435 23.85 3.35 22.07
N SER A 436 23.56 2.42 22.99
CA SER A 436 24.47 1.32 23.34
C SER A 436 24.77 0.44 22.11
N LEU A 437 23.72 -0.08 21.47
CA LEU A 437 23.83 -0.97 20.30
C LEU A 437 24.54 -0.32 19.11
N LEU A 438 24.34 0.99 18.94
CA LEU A 438 25.00 1.79 17.91
C LEU A 438 26.52 1.84 18.10
N HIS A 439 26.99 2.08 19.33
CA HIS A 439 28.42 2.17 19.65
C HIS A 439 29.10 0.80 19.82
N GLU A 440 28.34 -0.26 20.08
CA GLU A 440 28.80 -1.65 20.06
C GLU A 440 29.10 -2.15 18.62
N SER A 441 28.53 -1.52 17.59
CA SER A 441 28.61 -2.05 16.23
C SER A 441 29.93 -1.79 15.52
N LEU A 442 30.55 -2.87 15.03
CA LEU A 442 31.78 -2.82 14.24
C LEU A 442 31.54 -2.33 12.79
N MET A 443 30.29 -2.17 12.34
CA MET A 443 29.97 -1.75 10.97
C MET A 443 30.09 -0.23 10.74
N LEU A 444 30.23 0.56 11.80
CA LEU A 444 30.64 1.98 11.74
C LEU A 444 31.99 2.18 11.01
N VAL A 445 32.81 1.12 10.94
CA VAL A 445 34.06 1.09 10.15
C VAL A 445 33.85 1.44 8.67
N THR A 446 32.62 1.26 8.15
CA THR A 446 32.26 1.59 6.77
C THR A 446 32.42 3.09 6.51
N CYS A 447 32.21 3.94 7.52
CA CYS A 447 32.46 5.39 7.44
C CYS A 447 33.95 5.73 7.24
N LEU A 448 34.87 4.80 7.56
CA LEU A 448 36.31 4.98 7.34
C LEU A 448 36.75 4.52 5.95
N ASN A 449 35.93 3.80 5.17
CA ASN A 449 36.31 3.34 3.83
C ASN A 449 36.84 4.46 2.90
N PRO A 450 36.28 5.69 2.88
CA PRO A 450 36.81 6.79 2.07
C PRO A 450 38.15 7.36 2.56
N VAL A 451 38.53 7.08 3.81
CA VAL A 451 39.72 7.63 4.48
C VAL A 451 40.89 6.65 4.45
N ILE A 452 40.68 5.40 4.90
CA ILE A 452 41.73 4.38 5.03
C ILE A 452 41.68 3.29 3.96
N GLY A 453 40.66 3.32 3.10
CA GLY A 453 40.42 2.30 2.08
C GLY A 453 39.80 1.01 2.63
N TYR A 454 39.08 0.30 1.77
CA TYR A 454 38.31 -0.90 2.11
C TYR A 454 39.15 -1.99 2.81
N ASP A 455 40.36 -2.27 2.31
CA ASP A 455 41.21 -3.34 2.87
C ASP A 455 41.70 -3.01 4.29
N MET A 456 41.97 -1.74 4.59
CA MET A 456 42.37 -1.34 5.94
C MET A 456 41.18 -1.33 6.89
N ALA A 457 40.04 -0.78 6.47
CA ALA A 457 38.78 -0.85 7.22
C ALA A 457 38.39 -2.31 7.53
N SER A 458 38.53 -3.23 6.57
CA SER A 458 38.30 -4.67 6.77
C SER A 458 39.25 -5.27 7.81
N LYS A 459 40.53 -4.86 7.83
CA LYS A 459 41.50 -5.28 8.86
C LYS A 459 41.15 -4.73 10.24
N VAL A 460 40.77 -3.45 10.34
CA VAL A 460 40.31 -2.82 11.59
C VAL A 460 39.11 -3.57 12.17
N ALA A 461 38.08 -3.83 11.36
CA ALA A 461 36.90 -4.58 11.81
C ALA A 461 37.23 -6.01 12.27
N LYS A 462 38.05 -6.74 11.49
CA LYS A 462 38.46 -8.12 11.81
C LYS A 462 39.32 -8.19 13.08
N ASN A 463 40.21 -7.22 13.29
CA ASN A 463 41.06 -7.16 14.48
C ASN A 463 40.23 -6.77 15.73
N ALA A 464 39.35 -5.77 15.61
CA ALA A 464 38.39 -5.39 16.64
C ALA A 464 37.56 -6.61 17.09
N HIS A 465 36.94 -7.32 16.15
CA HIS A 465 36.14 -8.52 16.43
C HIS A 465 36.97 -9.64 17.09
N LYS A 466 38.16 -9.95 16.55
CA LYS A 466 39.01 -11.04 17.05
C LYS A 466 39.53 -10.79 18.47
N LYS A 467 39.71 -9.52 18.86
CA LYS A 467 40.29 -9.12 20.15
C LYS A 467 39.27 -8.59 21.17
N GLY A 468 38.03 -8.35 20.77
CA GLY A 468 37.02 -7.69 21.61
C GLY A 468 37.33 -6.20 21.86
N LEU A 469 37.97 -5.53 20.90
CA LEU A 469 38.30 -4.10 20.97
C LEU A 469 37.21 -3.25 20.30
N THR A 470 37.15 -1.97 20.67
CA THR A 470 36.39 -1.00 19.89
C THR A 470 37.07 -0.72 18.55
N LEU A 471 36.33 -0.15 17.58
CA LEU A 471 36.92 0.28 16.31
C LEU A 471 38.04 1.32 16.51
N LYS A 472 37.90 2.23 17.48
CA LYS A 472 38.91 3.24 17.82
C LYS A 472 40.21 2.59 18.27
N GLN A 473 40.11 1.71 19.27
CA GLN A 473 41.24 0.93 19.79
C GLN A 473 41.91 0.12 18.68
N SER A 474 41.15 -0.53 17.81
CA SER A 474 41.71 -1.32 16.71
C SER A 474 42.32 -0.47 15.59
N ALA A 475 41.79 0.73 15.31
CA ALA A 475 42.34 1.63 14.31
C ALA A 475 43.70 2.19 14.77
N MET A 476 43.81 2.56 16.05
CA MET A 476 45.05 3.00 16.67
C MET A 476 46.08 1.87 16.74
N GLU A 477 45.68 0.65 17.16
CA GLU A 477 46.58 -0.50 17.27
C GLU A 477 47.17 -0.93 15.91
N LEU A 478 46.38 -0.84 14.84
CA LEU A 478 46.84 -1.13 13.47
C LEU A 478 47.53 0.06 12.79
N GLN A 479 47.70 1.19 13.47
CA GLN A 479 48.23 2.45 12.91
C GLN A 479 47.48 2.90 11.65
N ALA A 480 46.17 2.62 11.58
CA ALA A 480 45.33 2.97 10.44
C ALA A 480 44.90 4.45 10.48
N LEU A 481 44.71 5.01 11.68
CA LEU A 481 44.30 6.39 11.96
C LEU A 481 44.85 6.81 13.33
N SER A 482 45.09 8.11 13.53
CA SER A 482 45.35 8.66 14.86
C SER A 482 44.04 8.78 15.68
N GLU A 483 44.15 9.01 16.99
CA GLU A 483 42.99 9.26 17.85
C GLU A 483 42.22 10.53 17.44
N GLU A 484 42.95 11.60 17.11
CA GLU A 484 42.39 12.89 16.70
C GLU A 484 41.74 12.81 15.31
N ASP A 485 42.34 12.08 14.37
CA ASP A 485 41.72 11.83 13.06
C ASP A 485 40.48 10.92 13.17
N PHE A 486 40.50 9.92 14.05
CA PHE A 486 39.36 9.03 14.27
C PHE A 486 38.15 9.78 14.87
N ASP A 487 38.38 10.72 15.78
CA ASP A 487 37.33 11.52 16.42
C ASP A 487 36.84 12.69 15.53
N THR A 488 37.66 13.17 14.59
CA THR A 488 37.28 14.23 13.63
C THR A 488 36.63 13.69 12.35
N HIS A 489 36.93 12.46 11.94
CA HIS A 489 36.19 11.78 10.87
C HIS A 489 34.79 11.33 11.36
N PRO A 490 33.79 11.26 10.47
CA PRO A 490 32.38 11.08 10.84
C PRO A 490 32.04 9.61 11.18
N ILE A 491 32.67 9.08 12.22
CA ILE A 491 32.05 8.10 13.12
C ILE A 491 31.13 8.84 14.10
N SER A 492 31.40 10.11 14.38
CA SER A 492 30.38 11.04 14.88
C SER A 492 29.28 11.17 13.82
N ILE A 493 28.14 10.53 14.09
CA ILE A 493 27.07 10.35 13.14
C ILE A 493 26.31 11.67 13.00
N LYS A 494 26.72 12.49 12.03
CA LYS A 494 25.79 13.47 11.46
C LYS A 494 24.61 12.68 10.91
N PRO A 495 23.37 12.96 11.33
CA PRO A 495 22.22 12.29 10.76
C PRO A 495 22.26 12.49 9.26
N THR A 496 22.13 11.42 8.49
CA THR A 496 21.86 11.47 7.04
C THR A 496 20.40 11.88 6.78
N MET A 497 20.01 12.97 7.44
CA MET A 497 19.03 13.91 6.93
C MET A 497 19.70 14.77 5.88
N ASN A 498 18.90 15.35 4.98
CA ASN A 498 19.27 16.57 4.27
C ASN A 498 19.26 17.79 5.22
N SER A 499 19.72 17.64 6.47
CA SER A 499 20.02 18.75 7.38
C SER A 499 21.36 19.33 6.96
N GLN A 500 21.32 20.04 5.83
CA GLN A 500 22.30 21.08 5.53
C GLN A 500 22.47 21.98 6.78
N PRO A 501 23.70 22.43 7.12
CA PRO A 501 23.86 23.44 8.17
C PRO A 501 22.99 24.67 7.87
N ASP A 502 22.61 25.45 8.89
CA ASP A 502 21.51 26.44 8.85
C ASP A 502 21.52 27.43 7.64
N ASP A 503 22.66 27.63 6.99
CA ASP A 503 22.83 28.44 5.77
C ASP A 503 23.69 27.74 4.68
N ALA A 504 23.55 26.44 4.46
CA ALA A 504 24.29 25.75 3.39
C ALA A 504 23.75 26.06 1.97
N PRO A 505 24.59 25.87 0.93
CA PRO A 505 24.20 26.10 -0.46
C PRO A 505 23.29 24.96 -0.95
N LEU A 506 22.26 25.31 -1.72
CA LEU A 506 21.25 24.40 -2.27
C LEU A 506 21.83 23.15 -2.96
N PHE A 507 22.97 23.29 -3.61
CA PHE A 507 23.76 22.20 -4.20
C PHE A 507 25.27 22.47 -4.07
N SER A 508 26.11 21.54 -4.51
CA SER A 508 27.56 21.68 -4.42
C SER A 508 28.08 22.83 -5.30
N THR A 509 28.91 23.71 -4.72
CA THR A 509 29.62 24.77 -5.47
C THR A 509 30.54 24.23 -6.56
N SER A 510 30.93 22.95 -6.50
CA SER A 510 31.73 22.28 -7.54
C SER A 510 31.03 22.15 -8.88
N LEU A 511 29.71 22.33 -8.95
CA LEU A 511 28.95 22.34 -10.21
C LEU A 511 29.01 23.70 -10.94
N ILE A 512 29.58 24.74 -10.33
CA ILE A 512 29.73 26.05 -10.96
C ILE A 512 31.04 26.10 -11.74
N SER A 513 30.98 26.57 -13.00
CA SER A 513 32.15 26.71 -13.87
C SER A 513 33.25 27.58 -13.23
N PRO A 514 34.47 27.05 -13.03
CA PRO A 514 35.61 27.84 -12.57
C PRO A 514 35.96 28.98 -13.54
N GLU A 515 35.72 28.78 -14.84
CA GLU A 515 35.94 29.81 -15.86
C GLU A 515 34.97 30.99 -15.65
N VAL A 516 33.67 30.72 -15.44
CA VAL A 516 32.66 31.75 -15.16
C VAL A 516 32.98 32.51 -13.87
N VAL A 517 33.46 31.82 -12.84
CA VAL A 517 33.91 32.44 -11.58
C VAL A 517 35.08 33.39 -11.84
N ALA A 518 36.07 32.98 -12.64
CA ALA A 518 37.26 33.79 -12.93
C ALA A 518 36.99 35.04 -13.78
N VAL A 519 35.84 35.12 -14.47
CA VAL A 519 35.48 36.24 -15.37
C VAL A 519 34.28 37.07 -14.89
N LEU A 520 33.89 36.94 -13.62
CA LEU A 520 33.01 37.88 -12.94
C LEU A 520 33.73 39.22 -12.71
N PRO A 521 33.02 40.36 -12.68
CA PRO A 521 33.62 41.63 -12.30
C PRO A 521 34.12 41.60 -10.86
N GLU A 522 35.17 42.37 -10.57
CA GLU A 522 35.71 42.51 -9.21
C GLU A 522 34.63 42.99 -8.22
N GLY A 523 34.62 42.40 -7.02
CA GLY A 523 33.61 42.68 -5.99
C GLY A 523 32.30 41.89 -6.12
N TYR A 524 32.19 40.93 -7.05
CA TYR A 524 31.03 40.03 -7.16
C TYR A 524 31.42 38.56 -6.94
N THR A 525 30.49 37.79 -6.40
CA THR A 525 30.61 36.32 -6.25
C THR A 525 29.38 35.63 -6.85
N ILE A 526 29.54 34.39 -7.32
CA ILE A 526 28.42 33.53 -7.75
C ILE A 526 28.41 32.26 -6.90
N ARG A 527 27.22 31.86 -6.44
CA ARG A 527 27.03 30.69 -5.58
C ARG A 527 25.61 30.14 -5.71
N PRO A 528 25.33 28.91 -5.24
CA PRO A 528 23.96 28.44 -5.08
C PRO A 528 23.21 29.28 -4.04
N VAL A 529 21.89 29.33 -4.19
CA VAL A 529 20.98 29.92 -3.19
C VAL A 529 21.16 29.23 -1.83
N ARG A 530 20.99 29.98 -0.76
CA ARG A 530 20.99 29.53 0.63
C ARG A 530 19.71 29.98 1.35
N ARG A 531 19.39 29.36 2.47
CA ARG A 531 18.19 29.72 3.26
C ARG A 531 18.17 31.20 3.67
N SER A 532 19.30 31.79 4.06
CA SER A 532 19.32 33.19 4.50
C SER A 532 19.21 34.22 3.37
N ASP A 533 19.23 33.83 2.09
CA ASP A 533 19.13 34.76 0.96
C ASP A 533 17.79 35.52 0.91
N TYR A 534 16.75 35.02 1.58
CA TYR A 534 15.52 35.78 1.88
C TYR A 534 15.83 37.14 2.54
N LYS A 535 16.73 37.17 3.52
CA LYS A 535 17.16 38.40 4.22
C LYS A 535 18.22 39.20 3.44
N ARG A 536 18.78 38.63 2.37
CA ARG A 536 19.81 39.26 1.52
C ARG A 536 19.24 39.86 0.23
N GLY A 537 17.91 39.93 0.10
CA GLY A 537 17.23 40.61 -1.02
C GLY A 537 16.92 39.72 -2.23
N PHE A 538 16.93 38.39 -2.10
CA PHE A 538 16.61 37.47 -3.21
C PHE A 538 15.26 37.79 -3.87
N LEU A 539 14.21 37.95 -3.05
CA LEU A 539 12.87 38.27 -3.53
C LEU A 539 12.80 39.67 -4.18
N ASP A 540 13.62 40.61 -3.74
CA ASP A 540 13.66 41.97 -4.31
C ASP A 540 14.27 41.99 -5.71
N VAL A 541 15.25 41.12 -5.99
CA VAL A 541 15.79 40.94 -7.35
C VAL A 541 14.75 40.31 -8.29
N LEU A 542 13.94 39.36 -7.81
CA LEU A 542 12.86 38.77 -8.61
C LEU A 542 11.73 39.76 -8.95
N ARG A 543 11.57 40.85 -8.19
CA ARG A 543 10.62 41.95 -8.54
C ARG A 543 10.94 42.64 -9.87
N VAL A 544 12.14 42.42 -10.43
CA VAL A 544 12.50 42.89 -11.79
C VAL A 544 11.73 42.14 -12.88
N LEU A 545 11.31 40.89 -12.62
CA LEU A 545 10.59 40.06 -13.59
C LEU A 545 9.06 40.15 -13.43
N THR A 546 8.57 40.16 -12.19
CA THR A 546 7.12 40.07 -11.91
C THR A 546 6.75 40.53 -10.50
N THR A 547 5.45 40.59 -10.20
CA THR A 547 4.93 40.79 -8.85
C THR A 547 5.14 39.54 -8.00
N VAL A 548 6.09 39.59 -7.06
CA VAL A 548 6.46 38.45 -6.20
C VAL A 548 5.43 38.15 -5.08
N GLY A 549 4.59 39.14 -4.73
CA GLY A 549 3.62 39.02 -3.63
C GLY A 549 4.24 39.16 -2.22
N ASP A 550 3.44 38.84 -1.21
CA ASP A 550 3.80 38.89 0.22
C ASP A 550 4.17 37.49 0.71
N ILE A 551 5.42 37.08 0.47
CA ILE A 551 5.96 35.78 0.90
C ILE A 551 6.62 35.94 2.28
N THR A 552 6.22 35.15 3.27
CA THR A 552 6.83 35.17 4.61
C THR A 552 8.14 34.37 4.67
N GLU A 553 8.98 34.63 5.67
CA GLU A 553 10.22 33.86 5.90
C GLU A 553 9.96 32.36 6.13
N GLU A 554 8.81 32.03 6.72
CA GLU A 554 8.37 30.66 6.92
C GLU A 554 7.98 29.99 5.59
N GLN A 555 7.20 30.65 4.74
CA GLN A 555 6.83 30.16 3.42
C GLN A 555 8.06 30.00 2.50
N TRP A 556 8.98 30.96 2.58
CA TRP A 556 10.30 30.85 1.93
C TRP A 556 11.06 29.62 2.41
N SER A 557 11.15 29.42 3.73
CA SER A 557 11.87 28.28 4.32
C SER A 557 11.27 26.94 3.89
N GLN A 558 9.95 26.79 3.99
CA GLN A 558 9.23 25.60 3.52
C GLN A 558 9.46 25.33 2.02
N ARG A 559 9.52 26.38 1.19
CA ARG A 559 9.85 26.26 -0.24
C ARG A 559 11.31 25.86 -0.46
N PHE A 560 12.26 26.46 0.27
CA PHE A 560 13.68 26.11 0.20
C PHE A 560 13.91 24.64 0.59
N ASP A 561 13.26 24.15 1.65
CA ASP A 561 13.31 22.74 2.05
C ASP A 561 12.76 21.80 0.97
N TRP A 562 11.62 22.15 0.36
CA TRP A 562 11.02 21.36 -0.71
C TRP A 562 11.90 21.28 -1.97
N ILE A 563 12.63 22.35 -2.30
CA ILE A 563 13.58 22.40 -3.42
C ILE A 563 14.88 21.68 -3.08
N SER A 564 15.41 21.86 -1.86
CA SER A 564 16.65 21.21 -1.38
C SER A 564 16.52 19.68 -1.33
N ALA A 565 15.32 19.16 -1.04
CA ALA A 565 14.99 17.75 -1.16
C ALA A 565 14.99 17.19 -2.60
N ARG A 566 15.16 18.04 -3.63
CA ARG A 566 15.19 17.74 -5.07
C ARG A 566 16.41 18.37 -5.76
N ASN A 567 17.57 18.23 -5.13
CA ASN A 567 18.85 18.77 -5.61
C ASN A 567 19.40 18.06 -6.88
N ASP A 568 18.64 17.12 -7.43
CA ASP A 568 18.81 16.47 -8.74
C ASP A 568 17.83 16.97 -9.82
N GLU A 569 16.92 17.89 -9.48
CA GLU A 569 15.92 18.50 -10.37
C GLU A 569 16.00 20.04 -10.40
N TYR A 570 16.37 20.70 -9.30
CA TYR A 570 16.38 22.17 -9.19
C TYR A 570 17.75 22.75 -8.82
N TYR A 571 18.22 23.71 -9.63
CA TYR A 571 19.51 24.38 -9.46
C TYR A 571 19.33 25.91 -9.55
N LEU A 572 19.24 26.57 -8.39
CA LEU A 572 19.14 28.03 -8.31
C LEU A 572 20.50 28.65 -7.96
N LEU A 573 20.94 29.62 -8.77
CA LEU A 573 22.18 30.39 -8.57
C LEU A 573 21.87 31.86 -8.26
N VAL A 574 22.70 32.45 -7.40
CA VAL A 574 22.71 33.89 -7.12
C VAL A 574 24.09 34.49 -7.39
N ILE A 575 24.08 35.74 -7.84
CA ILE A 575 25.23 36.63 -7.80
C ILE A 575 25.04 37.59 -6.63
N CYS A 576 26.08 37.71 -5.80
CA CYS A 576 26.13 38.61 -4.65
C CYS A 576 27.21 39.68 -4.84
N ASP A 577 26.97 40.88 -4.32
CA ASP A 577 27.98 41.95 -4.29
C ASP A 577 28.93 41.82 -3.08
N ASN A 578 29.79 42.82 -2.90
CA ASN A 578 30.78 42.89 -1.82
C ASN A 578 30.18 43.07 -0.41
N THR A 579 28.87 43.25 -0.29
CA THR A 579 28.11 43.26 0.97
C THR A 579 27.36 41.95 1.23
N ASP A 580 27.54 40.94 0.37
CA ASP A 580 26.78 39.67 0.34
C ASP A 580 25.26 39.88 0.10
N ARG A 581 24.87 41.04 -0.44
CA ARG A 581 23.51 41.29 -0.94
C ARG A 581 23.33 40.58 -2.28
N VAL A 582 22.19 39.90 -2.45
CA VAL A 582 21.81 39.29 -3.74
C VAL A 582 21.49 40.40 -4.74
N VAL A 583 22.14 40.36 -5.89
CA VAL A 583 22.03 41.35 -6.98
C VAL A 583 21.69 40.74 -8.33
N GLY A 584 21.77 39.41 -8.46
CA GLY A 584 21.28 38.65 -9.60
C GLY A 584 20.88 37.24 -9.18
N THR A 585 19.93 36.65 -9.89
CA THR A 585 19.47 35.26 -9.67
C THR A 585 19.09 34.59 -10.99
N GLY A 586 19.12 33.26 -11.01
CA GLY A 586 18.60 32.46 -12.12
C GLY A 586 18.37 31.01 -11.72
N SER A 587 17.41 30.38 -12.37
CA SER A 587 16.94 29.02 -12.09
C SER A 587 17.29 28.08 -13.25
N LEU A 588 17.65 26.83 -12.93
CA LEU A 588 17.68 25.71 -13.87
C LEU A 588 16.80 24.59 -13.31
N ILE A 589 15.87 24.10 -14.13
CA ILE A 589 14.98 22.97 -13.82
C ILE A 589 15.32 21.82 -14.77
N VAL A 590 15.63 20.63 -14.24
CA VAL A 590 16.00 19.45 -15.02
C VAL A 590 14.80 18.53 -15.22
N GLU A 591 14.36 18.39 -16.45
CA GLU A 591 13.24 17.55 -16.84
C GLU A 591 13.73 16.20 -17.41
N ARG A 592 13.25 15.09 -16.84
CA ARG A 592 13.54 13.73 -17.30
C ARG A 592 12.56 13.30 -18.39
N LYS A 593 13.05 12.90 -19.56
CA LYS A 593 12.22 12.45 -20.70
C LYS A 593 12.21 10.92 -20.82
N PHE A 594 11.12 10.35 -21.33
CA PHE A 594 11.08 8.94 -21.76
C PHE A 594 11.71 8.71 -23.15
N ILE A 595 11.92 9.79 -23.91
CA ILE A 595 12.57 9.79 -25.23
C ILE A 595 14.09 10.07 -25.09
N HIS A 596 14.82 10.07 -26.22
CA HIS A 596 16.28 10.30 -26.24
C HIS A 596 17.06 9.41 -25.24
N SER A 597 16.73 8.12 -25.21
CA SER A 597 17.37 7.12 -24.34
C SER A 597 17.30 7.46 -22.84
N LEU A 598 16.12 7.92 -22.39
CA LEU A 598 15.87 8.41 -21.02
C LEU A 598 16.65 9.70 -20.68
N GLY A 599 16.93 10.53 -21.67
CA GLY A 599 17.74 11.74 -21.54
C GLY A 599 17.06 12.88 -20.76
N MET A 600 17.87 13.81 -20.27
CA MET A 600 17.43 14.96 -19.47
C MET A 600 17.55 16.29 -20.25
N VAL A 601 16.63 17.22 -19.99
CA VAL A 601 16.60 18.57 -20.57
C VAL A 601 16.68 19.60 -19.45
N GLY A 602 17.60 20.56 -19.56
CA GLY A 602 17.66 21.70 -18.66
C GLY A 602 16.79 22.86 -19.15
N HIS A 603 15.91 23.39 -18.32
CA HIS A 603 15.14 24.61 -18.58
C HIS A 603 15.72 25.75 -17.76
N ILE A 604 16.25 26.79 -18.41
CA ILE A 604 16.83 27.97 -17.75
C ILE A 604 15.76 29.07 -17.66
N GLU A 605 15.40 29.43 -16.43
CA GLU A 605 14.30 30.34 -16.09
C GLU A 605 14.75 31.41 -15.08
N ASP A 606 13.86 32.36 -14.78
CA ASP A 606 14.00 33.40 -13.74
C ASP A 606 15.31 34.22 -13.74
N ILE A 607 15.92 34.45 -14.91
CA ILE A 607 17.15 35.24 -15.04
C ILE A 607 16.88 36.71 -14.72
N ALA A 608 17.21 37.15 -13.51
CA ALA A 608 16.98 38.50 -13.00
C ALA A 608 18.29 39.16 -12.53
N VAL A 609 18.39 40.48 -12.72
CA VAL A 609 19.48 41.33 -12.21
C VAL A 609 18.90 42.67 -11.74
N ASP A 610 19.25 43.07 -10.52
CA ASP A 610 18.85 44.35 -9.90
C ASP A 610 19.12 45.51 -10.88
N GLN A 611 18.15 46.43 -11.03
CA GLN A 611 18.20 47.52 -12.00
C GLN A 611 19.47 48.38 -11.88
N SER A 612 19.99 48.59 -10.67
CA SER A 612 21.23 49.35 -10.41
C SER A 612 22.51 48.62 -10.86
N GLN A 613 22.40 47.32 -11.18
CA GLN A 613 23.51 46.43 -11.52
C GLN A 613 23.46 45.94 -12.97
N GLN A 614 22.44 46.35 -13.74
CA GLN A 614 22.32 46.04 -15.17
C GLN A 614 23.46 46.67 -15.99
N GLY A 615 23.72 46.13 -17.19
CA GLY A 615 24.86 46.50 -18.03
C GLY A 615 26.20 45.87 -17.62
N LYS A 616 26.37 45.42 -16.37
CA LYS A 616 27.61 44.79 -15.85
C LYS A 616 27.84 43.32 -16.30
N LYS A 617 27.11 42.85 -17.32
CA LYS A 617 27.12 41.46 -17.84
C LYS A 617 26.79 40.35 -16.82
N LEU A 618 26.21 40.67 -15.66
CA LEU A 618 25.90 39.67 -14.62
C LEU A 618 24.90 38.59 -15.11
N GLY A 619 23.85 38.98 -15.84
CA GLY A 619 22.88 38.03 -16.42
C GLY A 619 23.51 37.05 -17.43
N LEU A 620 24.52 37.49 -18.18
CA LEU A 620 25.31 36.61 -19.06
C LEU A 620 26.07 35.56 -18.25
N ARG A 621 26.62 35.92 -17.08
CA ARG A 621 27.33 34.97 -16.20
C ARG A 621 26.39 33.97 -15.56
N LEU A 622 25.18 34.38 -15.18
CA LEU A 622 24.14 33.45 -14.68
C LEU A 622 23.78 32.40 -15.74
N ILE A 623 23.49 32.81 -16.97
CA ILE A 623 23.17 31.86 -18.06
C ILE A 623 24.34 30.92 -18.34
N GLN A 624 25.58 31.44 -18.43
CA GLN A 624 26.77 30.62 -18.64
C GLN A 624 27.02 29.62 -17.50
N ALA A 625 26.73 30.00 -16.25
CA ALA A 625 26.85 29.10 -15.11
C ALA A 625 25.75 28.02 -15.11
N LEU A 626 24.50 28.38 -15.38
CA LEU A 626 23.37 27.44 -15.42
C LEU A 626 23.48 26.46 -16.59
N ASP A 627 23.92 26.93 -17.77
CA ASP A 627 24.20 26.08 -18.93
C ASP A 627 25.33 25.08 -18.64
N TYR A 628 26.39 25.51 -17.95
CA TYR A 628 27.45 24.62 -17.49
C TYR A 628 26.94 23.60 -16.45
N VAL A 629 26.07 24.00 -15.51
CA VAL A 629 25.43 23.06 -14.57
C VAL A 629 24.62 22.02 -15.35
N ALA A 630 23.77 22.44 -16.30
CA ALA A 630 22.94 21.55 -17.10
C ALA A 630 23.75 20.48 -17.85
N ALA A 631 24.88 20.86 -18.45
CA ALA A 631 25.82 19.92 -19.07
C ALA A 631 26.41 18.92 -18.04
N ASN A 632 26.88 19.41 -16.89
CA ASN A 632 27.55 18.57 -15.87
C ASN A 632 26.60 17.61 -15.14
N VAL A 633 25.31 17.96 -15.01
CA VAL A 633 24.30 17.05 -14.44
C VAL A 633 23.74 16.04 -15.47
N GLY A 634 24.24 16.07 -16.71
CA GLY A 634 23.93 15.07 -17.73
C GLY A 634 22.69 15.37 -18.59
N CYS A 635 22.29 16.64 -18.72
CA CYS A 635 21.33 17.02 -19.76
C CYS A 635 21.96 16.81 -21.15
N TYR A 636 21.15 16.50 -22.17
CA TYR A 636 21.62 16.48 -23.57
C TYR A 636 21.43 17.84 -24.27
N LYS A 637 20.63 18.72 -23.67
CA LYS A 637 20.47 20.12 -24.07
C LYS A 637 19.99 20.98 -22.90
N SER A 638 20.25 22.28 -22.97
CA SER A 638 19.50 23.31 -22.25
C SER A 638 18.57 24.06 -23.21
N ILE A 639 17.48 24.61 -22.68
CA ILE A 639 16.53 25.48 -23.37
C ILE A 639 16.12 26.66 -22.48
N LEU A 640 15.68 27.75 -23.10
CA LEU A 640 15.11 28.91 -22.44
C LEU A 640 14.10 29.63 -23.35
N ASP A 641 13.12 30.27 -22.74
CA ASP A 641 12.18 31.15 -23.44
C ASP A 641 12.82 32.50 -23.77
N CYS A 642 12.58 32.97 -25.00
CA CYS A 642 13.22 34.18 -25.52
C CYS A 642 12.22 35.06 -26.30
N SER A 643 12.03 36.30 -25.85
CA SER A 643 11.41 37.33 -26.69
C SER A 643 12.32 37.68 -27.87
N GLU A 644 11.77 38.04 -29.03
CA GLU A 644 12.56 38.29 -30.26
C GLU A 644 13.62 39.40 -30.07
N HIS A 645 13.38 40.36 -29.17
CA HIS A 645 14.34 41.41 -28.82
C HIS A 645 15.63 40.87 -28.17
N ASN A 646 15.55 39.74 -27.46
CA ASN A 646 16.67 39.16 -26.71
C ASN A 646 17.44 38.07 -27.49
N GLU A 647 17.00 37.67 -28.69
CA GLU A 647 17.64 36.59 -29.47
C GLU A 647 19.14 36.85 -29.70
N GLY A 648 19.50 38.08 -30.08
CA GLY A 648 20.88 38.50 -30.31
C GLY A 648 21.78 38.55 -29.06
N PHE A 649 21.21 38.39 -27.86
CA PHE A 649 21.94 38.19 -26.62
C PHE A 649 22.23 36.69 -26.39
N TYR A 650 21.22 35.82 -26.47
CA TYR A 650 21.40 34.38 -26.26
C TYR A 650 22.22 33.69 -27.35
N LEU A 651 22.20 34.20 -28.60
CA LEU A 651 23.14 33.76 -29.66
C LEU A 651 24.62 33.93 -29.24
N LYS A 652 24.94 34.94 -28.40
CA LYS A 652 26.30 35.15 -27.86
C LYS A 652 26.61 34.23 -26.68
N CYS A 653 25.61 33.58 -26.11
CA CYS A 653 25.75 32.57 -25.06
C CYS A 653 25.97 31.16 -25.62
N GLY A 654 25.89 30.95 -26.95
CA GLY A 654 26.02 29.64 -27.60
C GLY A 654 24.69 28.98 -28.01
N PHE A 655 23.55 29.54 -27.58
CA PHE A 655 22.21 29.04 -27.88
C PHE A 655 21.83 29.33 -29.34
N LYS A 656 20.93 28.52 -29.90
CA LYS A 656 20.38 28.64 -31.26
C LYS A 656 18.85 28.63 -31.22
N ARG A 657 18.19 29.36 -32.11
CA ARG A 657 16.72 29.39 -32.19
C ARG A 657 16.15 28.01 -32.55
N ALA A 658 15.19 27.54 -31.76
CA ALA A 658 14.55 26.23 -31.85
C ALA A 658 13.02 26.40 -31.73
N GLY A 659 12.40 27.00 -32.75
CA GLY A 659 10.98 27.35 -32.72
C GLY A 659 10.75 28.67 -31.98
N LEU A 660 10.02 28.61 -30.86
CA LEU A 660 9.79 29.74 -29.95
C LEU A 660 10.86 29.84 -28.84
N GLU A 661 11.62 28.77 -28.62
CA GLU A 661 12.67 28.66 -27.60
C GLU A 661 14.07 28.95 -28.20
N MET A 662 15.03 29.21 -27.33
CA MET A 662 16.47 29.14 -27.62
C MET A 662 17.04 27.87 -26.99
N ALA A 663 17.87 27.11 -27.72
CA ALA A 663 18.40 25.82 -27.29
C ALA A 663 19.93 25.72 -27.47
N HIS A 664 20.63 25.13 -26.50
CA HIS A 664 22.03 24.74 -26.60
C HIS A 664 22.15 23.21 -26.40
N TYR A 665 22.86 22.54 -27.29
CA TYR A 665 23.01 21.07 -27.31
C TYR A 665 24.47 20.72 -27.04
N TYR A 666 24.72 19.71 -26.21
CA TYR A 666 26.05 19.30 -25.76
C TYR A 666 26.61 18.11 -26.54
#